data_AF-A0A1Y1ZS83-F1
#
_entry.id   AF-A0A1Y1ZS83-F1
#
_cell.length_a   1.000
_cell.length_b   1.000
_cell.length_c   1.000
_cell.angle_alpha   90.00
_cell.angle_beta   90.00
_cell.angle_gamma   90.00
#
_symmetry.space_group_name_H-M   'P 1'
#
loop_
_entity.id
_entity.type
_entity.pdbx_description
1 polymer ?
#
loop_
_entity_poly.entity_id
_entity_poly.type
_entity_poly.pdbx_seq_one_letter_code
_entity_poly.pdbx_strand_id
1 'polypeptide(L)'
;MNLKYIYLIFLLTVSNISLTEKIYIAYNKNTSNGYFEGLISTFNEKAKKSHWNIHIVPNEYFNSNSFNDEEYHSQLSVFFNNQTRNQFDLVIFENSYLTNFSDHLQNLKLYISKENINKYLTETGRKISTFNNHIYILPLYLDYGVLYSNKEYLNKYSKKIPETWDELIKTVRQISEEEKNNIIGYGGLMPIDDEASTCSLYEFLYSFRDNKNDDIPSFRSNNAKDSLEKLKKIKSEISTDEIFQLNSNELFNYMDEQEKENNNDKTILFIKNWYKKGYENKYFISRLPGKKKGISASSISGYSIGMSKYINNSEIKKMAGKIIDFFISDEIQMQFAISHSIISGSDNIYYNETFCNITEVKDICDIYRNSQPVIRPYNKTDTYNKYSSNIRYYLNEYIYNNETTIDAERTLEKIDDILKVYIIEFKSSIGNYSVMATIITICIILILYLLIFNYKWGKKFIFLSKTYWFVYLIGIILMMCYLTFNIGILTLFKCHVKVLVLSVGFTLTSTLQCIKLIANTPSRSNIVLTFQRNISLFLSLALWIDILLCTFLIFSDYKNVIFYKEDDINFQRCEFPSIFSKLILICLILYKLLILIIHFLHIYMEWNDIFLKIDIRLLFYSDIFVLIFGIMFIIVSYTFKTNLTMYYSSKNIIVFGYCIINLCFNFLSRFFVSSSFYEKNNINVKKYAYTFNEINETNKNEIIDSNYKSNESLNQKLTGLKNKMRNYHYGSTIITNIPNQNDKQNDKQNDKQNNNQNNNQNKNQNNNQNNNQNQNQNENQNENHNENQNENRNENQNENQNENRNENQNENQNENQNENQNENQNENQNENQNENQNENQNENQNENQNKNQNENQNENQNKNQNENQNENQNENQNENSSEIAINLGISNK
;
A
#
# COMPACT_ATOMS: atom_id res chain seq x y z
N MET A 1 43.29 -58.97 36.77
CA MET A 1 42.77 -58.20 35.63
C MET A 1 42.51 -56.77 36.12
N ASN A 2 43.30 -55.81 35.65
CA ASN A 2 43.41 -54.47 36.25
C ASN A 2 42.10 -53.68 36.07
N LEU A 3 41.60 -53.01 37.12
CA LEU A 3 40.38 -52.18 37.07
C LEU A 3 40.40 -51.15 35.92
N LYS A 4 41.60 -50.67 35.56
CA LYS A 4 41.83 -49.80 34.39
C LYS A 4 41.42 -50.43 33.06
N TYR A 5 41.62 -51.74 32.86
CA TYR A 5 41.21 -52.43 31.64
C TYR A 5 39.70 -52.64 31.59
N ILE A 6 39.05 -52.90 32.74
CA ILE A 6 37.59 -52.98 32.80
C ILE A 6 36.97 -51.60 32.54
N TYR A 7 37.55 -50.52 33.07
CA TYR A 7 37.10 -49.16 32.81
C TYR A 7 37.35 -48.72 31.35
N LEU A 8 38.46 -49.16 30.74
CA LEU A 8 38.74 -48.89 29.32
C LEU A 8 37.81 -49.71 28.40
N ILE A 9 37.55 -50.98 28.74
CA ILE A 9 36.56 -51.82 28.03
C ILE A 9 35.17 -51.24 28.23
N PHE A 10 34.81 -50.77 29.43
CA PHE A 10 33.53 -50.11 29.70
C PHE A 10 33.40 -48.77 28.96
N LEU A 11 34.47 -47.97 28.87
CA LEU A 11 34.49 -46.76 28.05
C LEU A 11 34.42 -47.08 26.56
N LEU A 12 35.07 -48.15 26.09
CA LEU A 12 35.02 -48.60 24.69
C LEU A 12 33.67 -49.27 24.34
N THR A 13 32.99 -49.90 25.30
CA THR A 13 31.64 -50.48 25.11
C THR A 13 30.55 -49.42 25.25
N VAL A 14 30.72 -48.42 26.12
CA VAL A 14 29.80 -47.28 26.26
C VAL A 14 30.01 -46.24 25.15
N SER A 15 31.24 -46.05 24.64
CA SER A 15 31.51 -45.21 23.46
C SER A 15 31.05 -45.84 22.15
N ASN A 16 30.77 -47.14 22.14
CA ASN A 16 30.18 -47.86 21.00
C ASN A 16 28.66 -48.09 21.12
N ILE A 17 28.00 -47.49 22.12
CA ILE A 17 26.54 -47.35 22.08
C ILE A 17 26.25 -46.24 21.06
N SER A 18 26.12 -46.61 19.79
CA SER A 18 25.65 -45.67 18.79
C SER A 18 24.20 -45.32 19.12
N LEU A 19 24.00 -44.16 19.74
CA LEU A 19 22.67 -43.60 19.94
C LEU A 19 22.08 -43.36 18.55
N THR A 20 20.97 -44.04 18.26
CA THR A 20 20.21 -43.81 17.04
C THR A 20 19.64 -42.40 17.08
N GLU A 21 20.08 -41.55 16.17
CA GLU A 21 19.59 -40.17 16.07
C GLU A 21 18.18 -40.16 15.51
N LYS A 22 17.31 -39.32 16.09
CA LYS A 22 15.92 -39.17 15.68
C LYS A 22 15.75 -37.95 14.80
N ILE A 23 15.11 -38.12 13.65
CA ILE A 23 14.72 -37.04 12.75
C ILE A 23 13.20 -36.93 12.75
N TYR A 24 12.69 -35.77 13.15
CA TYR A 24 11.25 -35.53 13.27
C TYR A 24 10.69 -35.00 11.95
N ILE A 25 9.60 -35.61 11.47
CA ILE A 25 8.94 -35.19 10.22
C ILE A 25 7.47 -34.83 10.45
N ALA A 26 7.06 -33.67 9.95
CA ALA A 26 5.65 -33.25 9.91
C ALA A 26 5.06 -33.50 8.52
N TYR A 27 3.87 -34.10 8.46
CA TYR A 27 3.10 -34.32 7.23
C TYR A 27 1.61 -34.48 7.60
N ASN A 28 0.71 -34.28 6.63
CA ASN A 28 -0.72 -34.55 6.82
C ASN A 28 -1.03 -36.04 6.62
N LYS A 29 -1.38 -36.75 7.70
CA LYS A 29 -1.66 -38.19 7.69
C LYS A 29 -2.84 -38.60 6.81
N ASN A 30 -3.82 -37.72 6.64
CA ASN A 30 -5.03 -38.02 5.87
C ASN A 30 -4.81 -37.91 4.36
N THR A 31 -3.66 -37.41 3.93
CA THR A 31 -3.36 -37.21 2.52
C THR A 31 -2.64 -38.42 1.94
N SER A 32 -2.86 -38.69 0.65
CA SER A 32 -2.02 -39.60 -0.13
C SER A 32 -2.11 -41.10 0.26
N ASN A 33 -3.19 -41.53 0.90
CA ASN A 33 -3.51 -42.96 1.17
C ASN A 33 -2.34 -43.80 1.73
N GLY A 34 -1.59 -43.26 2.71
CA GLY A 34 -0.48 -43.99 3.34
C GLY A 34 0.88 -43.87 2.63
N TYR A 35 0.98 -43.06 1.56
CA TYR A 35 2.22 -42.84 0.80
C TYR A 35 3.39 -42.40 1.69
N PHE A 36 3.18 -41.41 2.55
CA PHE A 36 4.23 -40.86 3.40
C PHE A 36 4.66 -41.87 4.49
N GLU A 37 3.72 -42.59 5.08
CA GLU A 37 3.97 -43.68 6.02
C GLU A 37 4.80 -44.79 5.35
N GLY A 38 4.48 -45.12 4.10
CA GLY A 38 5.22 -46.06 3.30
C GLY A 38 6.66 -45.61 3.07
N LEU A 39 6.89 -44.35 2.68
CA LEU A 39 8.23 -43.79 2.51
C LEU A 39 9.05 -43.86 3.81
N ILE A 40 8.45 -43.40 4.92
CA ILE A 40 9.09 -43.35 6.24
C ILE A 40 9.44 -44.76 6.73
N SER A 41 8.51 -45.72 6.63
CA SER A 41 8.75 -47.11 7.04
C SER A 41 9.84 -47.77 6.19
N THR A 42 9.81 -47.57 4.86
CA THR A 42 10.82 -48.11 3.95
C THR A 42 12.22 -47.56 4.27
N PHE A 43 12.36 -46.26 4.54
CA PHE A 43 13.63 -45.69 4.99
C PHE A 43 14.09 -46.31 6.31
N ASN A 44 13.21 -46.37 7.31
CA ASN A 44 13.55 -46.87 8.64
C ASN A 44 13.99 -48.35 8.60
N GLU A 45 13.37 -49.18 7.77
CA GLU A 45 13.81 -50.56 7.55
C GLU A 45 15.19 -50.63 6.88
N LYS A 46 15.43 -49.82 5.84
CA LYS A 46 16.72 -49.76 5.16
C LYS A 46 17.82 -49.26 6.08
N ALA A 47 17.53 -48.25 6.88
CA ALA A 47 18.43 -47.70 7.89
C ALA A 47 18.81 -48.77 8.92
N LYS A 48 17.83 -49.53 9.44
CA LYS A 48 18.07 -50.63 10.38
C LYS A 48 18.92 -51.75 9.76
N LYS A 49 18.63 -52.17 8.52
CA LYS A 49 19.37 -53.21 7.79
C LYS A 49 20.81 -52.79 7.47
N SER A 50 21.01 -51.51 7.17
CA SER A 50 22.32 -50.95 6.80
C SER A 50 23.10 -50.39 7.99
N HIS A 51 22.57 -50.57 9.21
CA HIS A 51 23.12 -50.01 10.45
C HIS A 51 23.38 -48.50 10.38
N TRP A 52 22.50 -47.77 9.68
CA TRP A 52 22.48 -46.31 9.74
C TRP A 52 21.87 -45.92 11.08
N ASN A 53 22.62 -45.21 11.92
CA ASN A 53 22.18 -44.75 13.24
C ASN A 53 21.20 -43.57 13.14
N ILE A 54 20.18 -43.69 12.30
CA ILE A 54 19.18 -42.67 11.98
C ILE A 54 17.81 -43.32 11.99
N HIS A 55 16.83 -42.66 12.61
CA HIS A 55 15.45 -43.11 12.65
C HIS A 55 14.49 -41.94 12.46
N ILE A 56 13.60 -42.04 11.48
CA ILE A 56 12.57 -41.03 11.23
C ILE A 56 11.39 -41.27 12.17
N VAL A 57 10.95 -40.21 12.84
CA VAL A 57 9.83 -40.21 13.78
C VAL A 57 8.78 -39.20 13.29
N PRO A 58 7.54 -39.61 13.02
CA PRO A 58 6.45 -38.67 12.76
C PRO A 58 6.26 -37.71 13.93
N ASN A 59 6.03 -36.43 13.64
CA ASN A 59 5.72 -35.45 14.67
C ASN A 59 4.39 -35.80 15.36
N GLU A 60 4.41 -35.87 16.69
CA GLU A 60 3.26 -36.32 17.47
C GLU A 60 2.03 -35.44 17.27
N TYR A 61 2.18 -34.12 17.25
CA TYR A 61 1.04 -33.19 17.10
C TYR A 61 0.34 -33.31 15.75
N PHE A 62 1.12 -33.40 14.66
CA PHE A 62 0.55 -33.51 13.31
C PHE A 62 0.02 -34.91 13.01
N ASN A 63 0.56 -35.95 13.67
CA ASN A 63 0.17 -37.34 13.43
C ASN A 63 -0.95 -37.82 14.39
N SER A 64 -1.14 -37.18 15.54
CA SER A 64 -2.21 -37.52 16.50
C SER A 64 -3.55 -36.87 16.15
N ASN A 65 -3.52 -35.77 15.39
CA ASN A 65 -4.69 -35.00 15.02
C ASN A 65 -5.08 -35.29 13.56
N SER A 66 -6.38 -35.32 13.29
CA SER A 66 -6.91 -35.40 11.94
C SER A 66 -7.22 -33.99 11.46
N PHE A 67 -6.44 -33.51 10.49
CA PHE A 67 -6.66 -32.21 9.84
C PHE A 67 -7.17 -32.42 8.42
N ASN A 68 -8.04 -31.52 7.94
CA ASN A 68 -8.13 -31.29 6.51
C ASN A 68 -6.89 -30.52 6.02
N ASP A 69 -6.71 -30.38 4.71
CA ASP A 69 -5.49 -29.77 4.17
C ASP A 69 -5.31 -28.31 4.57
N GLU A 70 -6.36 -27.50 4.54
CA GLU A 70 -6.26 -26.08 4.94
C GLU A 70 -5.90 -25.93 6.43
N GLU A 71 -6.53 -26.73 7.29
CA GLU A 71 -6.23 -26.80 8.72
C GLU A 71 -4.78 -27.18 8.98
N TYR A 72 -4.26 -28.18 8.26
CA TYR A 72 -2.88 -28.63 8.38
C TYR A 72 -1.89 -27.48 8.09
N HIS A 73 -2.07 -26.78 6.98
CA HIS A 73 -1.20 -25.66 6.60
C HIS A 73 -1.35 -24.44 7.52
N SER A 74 -2.56 -24.19 8.04
CA SER A 74 -2.80 -23.17 9.05
C SER A 74 -2.02 -23.49 10.34
N GLN A 75 -2.06 -24.73 10.82
CA GLN A 75 -1.28 -25.15 11.98
C GLN A 75 0.23 -25.09 11.72
N LEU A 76 0.70 -25.50 10.54
CA LEU A 76 2.11 -25.32 10.15
C LEU A 76 2.54 -23.86 10.24
N SER A 77 1.70 -22.93 9.76
CA SER A 77 1.97 -21.48 9.83
C SER A 77 2.10 -20.99 11.27
N VAL A 78 1.24 -21.45 12.18
CA VAL A 78 1.32 -21.13 13.61
C VAL A 78 2.62 -21.68 14.23
N PHE A 79 3.01 -22.89 13.84
CA PHE A 79 4.23 -23.55 14.31
C PHE A 79 5.49 -22.78 13.84
N PHE A 80 5.57 -22.43 12.57
CA PHE A 80 6.70 -21.68 12.01
C PHE A 80 6.86 -20.27 12.62
N ASN A 81 5.76 -19.60 12.95
CA ASN A 81 5.79 -18.27 13.57
C ASN A 81 6.17 -18.32 15.07
N ASN A 82 5.82 -19.40 15.76
CA ASN A 82 6.15 -19.58 17.18
C ASN A 82 7.52 -20.27 17.33
N GLN A 83 8.60 -19.50 17.20
CA GLN A 83 10.02 -19.94 17.28
C GLN A 83 10.46 -20.60 18.61
N THR A 84 9.52 -20.88 19.53
CA THR A 84 9.79 -21.33 20.90
C THR A 84 9.67 -22.84 21.10
N ARG A 85 9.35 -23.62 20.07
CA ARG A 85 9.28 -25.09 20.15
C ARG A 85 10.13 -25.73 19.05
N ASN A 86 11.12 -26.53 19.44
CA ASN A 86 11.71 -27.55 18.54
C ASN A 86 10.57 -28.48 18.09
N GLN A 87 10.13 -28.39 16.84
CA GLN A 87 8.91 -29.09 16.39
C GLN A 87 9.19 -30.18 15.35
N PHE A 88 9.95 -29.92 14.29
CA PHE A 88 10.30 -30.94 13.29
C PHE A 88 11.53 -30.51 12.47
N ASP A 89 12.26 -31.49 11.96
CA ASP A 89 13.46 -31.31 11.12
C ASP A 89 13.09 -31.30 9.62
N LEU A 90 12.14 -32.15 9.24
CA LEU A 90 11.60 -32.27 7.90
C LEU A 90 10.10 -31.94 7.91
N VAL A 91 9.61 -31.40 6.79
CA VAL A 91 8.19 -31.07 6.64
C VAL A 91 7.73 -31.42 5.23
N ILE A 92 6.53 -31.95 5.10
CA ILE A 92 5.88 -32.23 3.83
C ILE A 92 4.58 -31.43 3.75
N PHE A 93 4.42 -30.63 2.71
CA PHE A 93 3.26 -29.74 2.54
C PHE A 93 2.96 -29.50 1.05
N GLU A 94 1.79 -28.95 0.75
CA GLU A 94 1.34 -28.67 -0.63
C GLU A 94 2.21 -27.60 -1.28
N ASN A 95 2.59 -27.82 -2.53
CA ASN A 95 3.53 -26.98 -3.29
C ASN A 95 3.15 -25.48 -3.32
N SER A 96 1.86 -25.16 -3.25
CA SER A 96 1.32 -23.79 -3.27
C SER A 96 1.76 -22.93 -2.07
N TYR A 97 2.12 -23.56 -0.95
CA TYR A 97 2.56 -22.88 0.28
C TYR A 97 4.07 -22.58 0.33
N LEU A 98 4.81 -22.79 -0.76
CA LEU A 98 6.25 -22.54 -0.80
C LEU A 98 6.59 -21.11 -0.36
N THR A 99 5.88 -20.11 -0.87
CA THR A 99 6.14 -18.71 -0.53
C THR A 99 5.91 -18.44 0.95
N ASN A 100 4.82 -18.98 1.51
CA ASN A 100 4.49 -18.86 2.94
C ASN A 100 5.57 -19.43 3.85
N PHE A 101 6.23 -20.51 3.45
CA PHE A 101 7.17 -21.22 4.33
C PHE A 101 8.65 -21.04 3.98
N SER A 102 8.97 -20.47 2.82
CA SER A 102 10.35 -20.34 2.32
C SER A 102 11.34 -19.73 3.33
N ASP A 103 10.93 -18.71 4.09
CA ASP A 103 11.76 -18.06 5.12
C ASP A 103 12.15 -18.98 6.29
N HIS A 104 11.37 -20.04 6.50
CA HIS A 104 11.53 -21.05 7.54
C HIS A 104 12.28 -22.30 7.04
N LEU A 105 12.61 -22.37 5.75
CA LEU A 105 13.20 -23.53 5.11
C LEU A 105 14.69 -23.32 4.77
N GLN A 106 15.42 -24.43 4.77
CA GLN A 106 16.83 -24.49 4.43
C GLN A 106 16.98 -24.68 2.91
N ASN A 107 17.98 -24.02 2.30
CA ASN A 107 18.35 -24.30 0.91
C ASN A 107 18.88 -25.74 0.79
N LEU A 108 18.10 -26.59 0.11
CA LEU A 108 18.33 -28.02 -0.02
C LEU A 108 19.56 -28.36 -0.88
N LYS A 109 19.96 -27.47 -1.80
CA LYS A 109 21.14 -27.65 -2.65
C LYS A 109 22.44 -27.86 -1.86
N LEU A 110 22.47 -27.44 -0.60
CA LEU A 110 23.63 -27.58 0.29
C LEU A 110 23.77 -28.97 0.92
N TYR A 111 22.69 -29.76 0.95
CA TYR A 111 22.62 -31.01 1.74
C TYR A 111 22.21 -32.25 0.93
N ILE A 112 21.76 -32.06 -0.32
CA ILE A 112 21.32 -33.13 -1.23
C ILE A 112 22.37 -33.35 -2.31
N SER A 113 22.50 -34.58 -2.81
CA SER A 113 23.42 -34.90 -3.89
C SER A 113 23.08 -34.10 -5.16
N LYS A 114 24.12 -33.62 -5.87
CA LYS A 114 23.94 -32.92 -7.16
C LYS A 114 23.28 -33.82 -8.20
N GLU A 115 23.55 -35.12 -8.15
CA GLU A 115 22.97 -36.09 -9.07
C GLU A 115 21.45 -36.16 -8.91
N ASN A 116 20.95 -36.39 -7.69
CA ASN A 116 19.50 -36.53 -7.48
C ASN A 116 18.77 -35.20 -7.59
N ILE A 117 19.32 -34.09 -7.10
CA ILE A 117 18.64 -32.80 -7.19
C ILE A 117 18.43 -32.36 -8.64
N ASN A 118 19.39 -32.63 -9.54
CA ASN A 118 19.28 -32.25 -10.94
C ASN A 118 18.17 -33.02 -11.68
N LYS A 119 17.81 -34.23 -11.23
CA LYS A 119 16.71 -35.04 -11.80
C LYS A 119 15.33 -34.43 -11.57
N TYR A 120 15.23 -33.50 -10.61
CA TYR A 120 14.01 -32.77 -10.26
C TYR A 120 13.99 -31.33 -10.77
N LEU A 121 15.12 -30.80 -11.25
CA LEU A 121 15.25 -29.39 -11.62
C LEU A 121 15.21 -29.19 -13.14
N THR A 122 14.40 -29.99 -13.84
CA THR A 122 14.00 -29.70 -15.22
C THR A 122 13.04 -28.49 -15.26
N GLU A 123 12.29 -28.31 -16.33
CA GLU A 123 11.42 -27.14 -16.50
C GLU A 123 10.33 -27.05 -15.43
N THR A 124 9.57 -28.13 -15.20
CA THR A 124 8.44 -28.14 -14.26
C THR A 124 8.90 -28.09 -12.82
N GLY A 125 9.78 -29.00 -12.42
CA GLY A 125 10.23 -29.09 -11.04
C GLY A 125 11.02 -27.85 -10.60
N ARG A 126 11.76 -27.18 -11.50
CA ARG A 126 12.39 -25.89 -11.16
C ARG A 126 11.37 -24.80 -10.83
N LYS A 127 10.29 -24.70 -11.60
CA LYS A 127 9.22 -23.72 -11.35
C LYS A 127 8.49 -24.00 -10.03
N ILE A 128 8.36 -25.27 -9.62
CA ILE A 128 7.75 -25.67 -8.34
C ILE A 128 8.69 -25.44 -7.15
N SER A 129 9.97 -25.79 -7.29
CA SER A 129 10.91 -25.87 -6.17
C SER A 129 11.70 -24.60 -5.87
N THR A 130 11.71 -23.63 -6.79
CA THR A 130 12.61 -22.46 -6.73
C THR A 130 11.88 -21.19 -6.30
N PHE A 131 12.40 -20.53 -5.26
CA PHE A 131 11.98 -19.19 -4.85
C PHE A 131 13.22 -18.35 -4.51
N ASN A 132 13.28 -17.09 -4.96
CA ASN A 132 14.45 -16.21 -4.77
C ASN A 132 15.81 -16.86 -5.13
N ASN A 133 15.87 -17.62 -6.23
CA ASN A 133 17.05 -18.39 -6.69
C ASN A 133 17.55 -19.50 -5.74
N HIS A 134 16.75 -19.88 -4.73
CA HIS A 134 17.04 -20.97 -3.80
C HIS A 134 16.06 -22.12 -3.98
N ILE A 135 16.51 -23.34 -3.68
CA ILE A 135 15.69 -24.56 -3.76
C ILE A 135 15.33 -24.94 -2.33
N TYR A 136 14.08 -24.71 -1.95
CA TYR A 136 13.60 -24.94 -0.57
C TYR A 136 12.86 -26.25 -0.41
N ILE A 137 12.25 -26.75 -1.50
CA ILE A 137 11.41 -27.94 -1.50
C ILE A 137 11.67 -28.81 -2.72
N LEU A 138 11.34 -30.10 -2.65
CA LEU A 138 11.34 -31.02 -3.78
C LEU A 138 10.02 -31.82 -3.82
N PRO A 139 9.32 -31.90 -4.97
CA PRO A 139 8.03 -32.58 -5.06
C PRO A 139 8.19 -34.09 -4.88
N LEU A 140 7.53 -34.66 -3.87
CA LEU A 140 7.49 -36.11 -3.70
C LEU A 140 6.50 -36.75 -4.68
N TYR A 141 5.39 -36.08 -4.96
CA TYR A 141 4.46 -36.43 -6.03
C TYR A 141 3.73 -35.19 -6.53
N LEU A 142 3.11 -35.33 -7.70
CA LEU A 142 2.38 -34.31 -8.43
C LEU A 142 0.99 -34.83 -8.80
N ASP A 143 0.03 -33.91 -8.86
CA ASP A 143 -1.29 -34.15 -9.43
C ASP A 143 -1.47 -33.29 -10.68
N TYR A 144 -2.14 -33.86 -11.68
CA TYR A 144 -2.42 -33.19 -12.95
C TYR A 144 -3.92 -33.13 -13.22
N GLY A 145 -4.39 -31.97 -13.69
CA GLY A 145 -5.71 -31.85 -14.28
C GLY A 145 -5.79 -32.57 -15.64
N VAL A 146 -6.77 -33.44 -15.81
CA VAL A 146 -6.96 -34.30 -16.98
C VAL A 146 -8.41 -34.28 -17.47
N LEU A 147 -8.61 -34.69 -18.73
CA LEU A 147 -9.91 -34.95 -19.33
C LEU A 147 -10.23 -36.44 -19.29
N TYR A 148 -11.32 -36.79 -18.60
CA TYR A 148 -11.96 -38.10 -18.69
C TYR A 148 -13.00 -38.06 -19.81
N SER A 149 -12.86 -38.94 -20.80
CA SER A 149 -13.79 -39.04 -21.93
C SER A 149 -14.46 -40.41 -21.93
N ASN A 150 -15.80 -40.46 -21.87
CA ASN A 150 -16.54 -41.71 -21.71
C ASN A 150 -16.30 -42.66 -22.89
N LYS A 151 -15.69 -43.82 -22.62
CA LYS A 151 -15.28 -44.79 -23.66
C LYS A 151 -16.46 -45.40 -24.38
N GLU A 152 -17.53 -45.72 -23.66
CA GLU A 152 -18.70 -46.39 -24.22
C GLU A 152 -19.32 -45.54 -25.32
N TYR A 153 -19.62 -44.27 -25.02
CA TYR A 153 -20.23 -43.36 -25.98
C TYR A 153 -19.29 -43.02 -27.15
N LEU A 154 -18.01 -42.74 -26.88
CA LEU A 154 -17.07 -42.45 -27.97
C LEU A 154 -16.89 -43.64 -28.92
N ASN A 155 -16.83 -44.86 -28.39
CA ASN A 155 -16.73 -46.07 -29.21
C ASN A 155 -18.03 -46.33 -29.99
N LYS A 156 -19.19 -46.21 -29.33
CA LYS A 156 -20.52 -46.37 -29.95
C LYS A 156 -20.69 -45.48 -31.18
N TYR A 157 -20.24 -44.22 -31.08
CA TYR A 157 -20.38 -43.22 -32.15
C TYR A 157 -19.11 -43.01 -32.99
N SER A 158 -18.10 -43.88 -32.84
CA SER A 158 -16.82 -43.81 -33.56
C SER A 158 -16.16 -42.42 -33.51
N LYS A 159 -16.19 -41.78 -32.33
CA LYS A 159 -15.61 -40.45 -32.09
C LYS A 159 -14.22 -40.58 -31.47
N LYS A 160 -13.37 -39.60 -31.77
CA LYS A 160 -12.03 -39.47 -31.17
C LYS A 160 -12.10 -38.58 -29.93
N ILE A 161 -11.09 -38.69 -29.07
CA ILE A 161 -10.86 -37.75 -27.96
C ILE A 161 -10.64 -36.36 -28.56
N PRO A 162 -11.37 -35.32 -28.09
CA PRO A 162 -11.25 -33.97 -28.64
C PRO A 162 -9.90 -33.34 -28.25
N GLU A 163 -9.22 -32.71 -29.21
CA GLU A 163 -7.98 -31.95 -28.94
C GLU A 163 -8.22 -30.45 -28.79
N THR A 164 -9.40 -29.98 -29.21
CA THR A 164 -9.80 -28.58 -29.11
C THR A 164 -11.15 -28.42 -28.44
N TRP A 165 -11.38 -27.28 -27.79
CA TRP A 165 -12.67 -26.97 -27.16
C TRP A 165 -13.83 -26.99 -28.16
N ASP A 166 -13.59 -26.59 -29.42
CA ASP A 166 -14.60 -26.65 -30.47
C ASP A 166 -14.90 -28.07 -30.95
N GLU A 167 -13.89 -28.95 -31.03
CA GLU A 167 -14.11 -30.38 -31.28
C GLU A 167 -14.89 -31.04 -30.14
N LEU A 168 -14.64 -30.66 -28.90
CA LEU A 168 -15.39 -31.15 -27.74
C LEU A 168 -16.87 -30.77 -27.85
N ILE A 169 -17.19 -29.48 -28.04
CA ILE A 169 -18.57 -29.00 -28.20
C ILE A 169 -19.26 -29.70 -29.39
N LYS A 170 -18.57 -29.81 -30.53
CA LYS A 170 -19.11 -30.49 -31.72
C LYS A 170 -19.42 -31.96 -31.44
N THR A 171 -18.55 -32.65 -30.72
CA THR A 171 -18.73 -34.07 -30.38
C THR A 171 -19.91 -34.26 -29.45
N VAL A 172 -20.06 -33.40 -28.43
CA VAL A 172 -21.22 -33.41 -27.55
C VAL A 172 -22.52 -33.22 -28.34
N ARG A 173 -22.60 -32.20 -29.20
CA ARG A 173 -23.83 -31.91 -29.97
C ARG A 173 -24.28 -33.12 -30.79
N GLN A 174 -23.35 -33.75 -31.51
CA GLN A 174 -23.64 -34.91 -32.33
C GLN A 174 -24.16 -36.10 -31.50
N ILE A 175 -23.49 -36.43 -30.39
CA ILE A 175 -23.92 -37.55 -29.55
C ILE A 175 -25.24 -37.20 -28.82
N SER A 176 -25.41 -35.96 -28.35
CA SER A 176 -26.61 -35.53 -27.62
C SER A 176 -27.87 -35.58 -28.49
N GLU A 177 -27.76 -35.21 -29.77
CA GLU A 177 -28.86 -35.35 -30.74
C GLU A 177 -29.28 -36.82 -30.93
N GLU A 178 -28.31 -37.73 -31.07
CA GLU A 178 -28.55 -39.17 -31.25
C GLU A 178 -29.12 -39.83 -29.96
N GLU A 179 -28.70 -39.36 -28.79
CA GLU A 179 -29.16 -39.81 -27.46
C GLU A 179 -30.40 -39.06 -26.94
N LYS A 180 -31.09 -38.29 -27.78
CA LYS A 180 -32.32 -37.54 -27.43
C LYS A 180 -32.14 -36.63 -26.19
N ASN A 181 -30.98 -35.98 -26.07
CA ASN A 181 -30.61 -35.10 -24.96
C ASN A 181 -30.59 -35.77 -23.57
N ASN A 182 -30.35 -37.09 -23.53
CA ASN A 182 -30.20 -37.83 -22.28
C ASN A 182 -28.77 -37.82 -21.70
N ILE A 183 -27.86 -37.07 -22.30
CA ILE A 183 -26.48 -36.92 -21.83
C ILE A 183 -26.18 -35.48 -21.41
N ILE A 184 -25.22 -35.32 -20.51
CA ILE A 184 -24.62 -34.04 -20.15
C ILE A 184 -23.24 -33.99 -20.82
N GLY A 185 -22.92 -32.89 -21.48
CA GLY A 185 -21.72 -32.81 -22.30
C GLY A 185 -20.43 -32.73 -21.50
N TYR A 186 -20.39 -31.89 -20.47
CA TYR A 186 -19.15 -31.55 -19.78
C TYR A 186 -19.30 -31.29 -18.28
N GLY A 187 -18.50 -31.96 -17.44
CA GLY A 187 -18.28 -31.64 -16.03
C GLY A 187 -17.09 -30.72 -15.84
N GLY A 188 -17.35 -29.48 -15.41
CA GLY A 188 -16.39 -28.37 -15.49
C GLY A 188 -15.41 -28.20 -14.33
N LEU A 189 -15.68 -28.80 -13.17
CA LEU A 189 -14.94 -28.58 -11.92
C LEU A 189 -14.78 -27.07 -11.63
N MET A 190 -15.92 -26.38 -11.52
CA MET A 190 -16.02 -24.94 -11.20
C MET A 190 -16.87 -24.68 -9.95
N PRO A 191 -16.57 -25.30 -8.79
CA PRO A 191 -17.27 -25.01 -7.54
C PRO A 191 -17.14 -23.54 -7.09
N ILE A 192 -18.18 -23.02 -6.45
CA ILE A 192 -18.26 -21.60 -6.06
C ILE A 192 -17.14 -21.22 -5.07
N ASP A 193 -16.90 -22.03 -4.04
CA ASP A 193 -15.91 -21.71 -3.01
C ASP A 193 -14.89 -22.84 -2.79
N ASP A 194 -14.21 -23.23 -3.88
CA ASP A 194 -13.14 -24.21 -3.84
C ASP A 194 -12.05 -23.86 -4.85
N GLU A 195 -10.80 -24.07 -4.44
CA GLU A 195 -9.57 -23.75 -5.17
C GLU A 195 -9.51 -24.36 -6.59
N ALA A 196 -10.21 -25.46 -6.81
CA ALA A 196 -10.32 -26.12 -8.10
C ALA A 196 -10.84 -25.18 -9.20
N SER A 197 -11.70 -24.20 -8.88
CA SER A 197 -12.16 -23.19 -9.84
C SER A 197 -11.03 -22.28 -10.34
N THR A 198 -10.11 -21.89 -9.46
CA THR A 198 -8.92 -21.13 -9.86
C THR A 198 -8.02 -22.00 -10.74
N CYS A 199 -7.81 -23.26 -10.38
CA CYS A 199 -7.06 -24.21 -11.22
C CYS A 199 -7.67 -24.35 -12.62
N SER A 200 -8.99 -24.54 -12.70
CA SER A 200 -9.73 -24.67 -13.95
C SER A 200 -9.67 -23.38 -14.78
N LEU A 201 -9.82 -22.21 -14.17
CA LEU A 201 -9.69 -20.92 -14.87
C LEU A 201 -8.30 -20.77 -15.50
N TYR A 202 -7.25 -21.08 -14.74
CA TYR A 202 -5.88 -20.99 -15.24
C TYR A 202 -5.62 -21.98 -16.37
N GLU A 203 -6.17 -23.20 -16.30
CA GLU A 203 -6.11 -24.14 -17.43
C GLU A 203 -6.77 -23.56 -18.68
N PHE A 204 -7.95 -22.96 -18.55
CA PHE A 204 -8.63 -22.30 -19.68
C PHE A 204 -7.78 -21.17 -20.25
N LEU A 205 -7.30 -20.23 -19.43
CA LEU A 205 -6.46 -19.12 -19.88
C LEU A 205 -5.20 -19.59 -20.61
N TYR A 206 -4.46 -20.53 -20.02
CA TYR A 206 -3.27 -21.10 -20.66
C TYR A 206 -3.62 -21.86 -21.93
N SER A 207 -4.75 -22.55 -22.01
CA SER A 207 -5.15 -23.29 -23.21
C SER A 207 -5.46 -22.39 -24.43
N PHE A 208 -5.55 -21.08 -24.21
CA PHE A 208 -5.79 -20.04 -25.23
C PHE A 208 -4.54 -19.25 -25.66
N ARG A 209 -3.36 -19.66 -25.19
CA ARG A 209 -2.08 -19.09 -25.66
C ARG A 209 -1.79 -19.42 -27.12
N ASP A 210 -0.94 -18.61 -27.74
CA ASP A 210 -0.61 -18.75 -29.16
C ASP A 210 0.34 -19.92 -29.41
N ASN A 211 1.33 -20.17 -28.55
CA ASN A 211 2.28 -21.27 -28.66
C ASN A 211 2.44 -22.06 -27.36
N LYS A 212 2.87 -23.33 -27.46
CA LYS A 212 2.98 -24.26 -26.32
C LYS A 212 3.78 -23.67 -25.15
N ASN A 213 4.85 -22.93 -25.44
CA ASN A 213 5.79 -22.42 -24.45
C ASN A 213 5.51 -20.96 -24.05
N ASP A 214 4.47 -20.32 -24.60
CA ASP A 214 4.11 -18.97 -24.20
C ASP A 214 3.59 -18.97 -22.76
N ASP A 215 3.80 -17.86 -22.06
CA ASP A 215 3.20 -17.62 -20.75
C ASP A 215 1.67 -17.46 -20.87
N ILE A 216 1.00 -17.37 -19.71
CA ILE A 216 -0.43 -17.05 -19.67
C ILE A 216 -0.72 -15.79 -20.50
N PRO A 217 -1.79 -15.78 -21.32
CA PRO A 217 -2.22 -14.56 -21.99
C PRO A 217 -2.44 -13.43 -20.98
N SER A 218 -2.06 -12.20 -21.32
CA SER A 218 -2.38 -11.04 -20.50
C SER A 218 -3.90 -11.02 -20.25
N PHE A 219 -4.33 -10.77 -19.02
CA PHE A 219 -5.75 -10.72 -18.67
C PHE A 219 -6.53 -9.69 -19.52
N ARG A 220 -5.86 -8.64 -20.02
CA ARG A 220 -6.46 -7.61 -20.89
C ARG A 220 -6.32 -7.92 -22.40
N SER A 221 -5.92 -9.14 -22.77
CA SER A 221 -5.77 -9.56 -24.17
C SER A 221 -7.04 -10.22 -24.72
N ASN A 222 -7.19 -10.19 -26.05
CA ASN A 222 -8.26 -10.91 -26.73
C ASN A 222 -8.20 -12.43 -26.47
N ASN A 223 -7.01 -13.03 -26.35
CA ASN A 223 -6.90 -14.46 -26.04
C ASN A 223 -7.46 -14.80 -24.65
N ALA A 224 -7.24 -13.95 -23.64
CA ALA A 224 -7.84 -14.14 -22.32
C ALA A 224 -9.37 -13.97 -22.37
N LYS A 225 -9.86 -12.94 -23.07
CA LYS A 225 -11.30 -12.72 -23.29
C LYS A 225 -11.95 -13.92 -23.98
N ASP A 226 -11.40 -14.38 -25.10
CA ASP A 226 -11.85 -15.56 -25.85
C ASP A 226 -11.93 -16.79 -24.94
N SER A 227 -10.97 -16.97 -24.02
CA SER A 227 -10.92 -18.13 -23.12
C SER A 227 -12.09 -18.13 -22.14
N LEU A 228 -12.43 -16.96 -21.59
CA LEU A 228 -13.47 -16.80 -20.59
C LEU A 228 -14.86 -16.83 -21.23
N GLU A 229 -15.00 -16.30 -22.45
CA GLU A 229 -16.20 -16.47 -23.27
C GLU A 229 -16.41 -17.94 -23.66
N LYS A 230 -15.35 -18.67 -24.05
CA LYS A 230 -15.44 -20.11 -24.34
C LYS A 230 -15.87 -20.91 -23.13
N LEU A 231 -15.32 -20.60 -21.96
CA LEU A 231 -15.70 -21.25 -20.71
C LEU A 231 -17.20 -21.10 -20.42
N LYS A 232 -17.72 -19.87 -20.51
CA LYS A 232 -19.16 -19.59 -20.31
C LYS A 232 -20.02 -20.27 -21.38
N LYS A 233 -19.55 -20.30 -22.63
CA LYS A 233 -20.21 -21.03 -23.74
C LYS A 233 -20.29 -22.54 -23.47
N ILE A 234 -19.22 -23.16 -22.97
CA ILE A 234 -19.22 -24.58 -22.61
C ILE A 234 -20.24 -24.84 -21.51
N LYS A 235 -20.25 -24.00 -20.46
CA LYS A 235 -21.25 -24.11 -19.39
C LYS A 235 -22.68 -24.03 -19.94
N SER A 236 -22.97 -23.03 -20.77
CA SER A 236 -24.33 -22.72 -21.22
C SER A 236 -24.86 -23.68 -22.30
N GLU A 237 -23.99 -24.18 -23.19
CA GLU A 237 -24.43 -25.01 -24.32
C GLU A 237 -24.41 -26.50 -24.03
N ILE A 238 -23.45 -26.98 -23.23
CA ILE A 238 -23.16 -28.42 -23.09
C ILE A 238 -23.01 -28.89 -21.64
N SER A 239 -23.40 -28.08 -20.66
CA SER A 239 -23.40 -28.45 -19.25
C SER A 239 -24.66 -27.94 -18.54
N THR A 240 -24.74 -28.14 -17.23
CA THR A 240 -25.75 -27.57 -16.33
C THR A 240 -25.05 -26.89 -15.16
N ASP A 241 -25.70 -25.91 -14.53
CA ASP A 241 -25.12 -25.23 -13.35
C ASP A 241 -24.75 -26.22 -12.24
N GLU A 242 -25.62 -27.20 -11.99
CA GLU A 242 -25.40 -28.27 -11.01
C GLU A 242 -24.12 -29.08 -11.30
N ILE A 243 -23.97 -29.61 -12.52
CA ILE A 243 -22.81 -30.43 -12.88
C ILE A 243 -21.53 -29.60 -13.00
N PHE A 244 -21.63 -28.36 -13.46
CA PHE A 244 -20.48 -27.49 -13.62
C PHE A 244 -19.89 -27.06 -12.27
N GLN A 245 -20.72 -26.93 -11.23
CA GLN A 245 -20.33 -26.54 -9.87
C GLN A 245 -19.79 -27.68 -9.01
N LEU A 246 -19.87 -28.94 -9.45
CA LEU A 246 -19.40 -30.06 -8.63
C LEU A 246 -17.90 -29.96 -8.35
N ASN A 247 -17.51 -30.20 -7.10
CA ASN A 247 -16.11 -30.33 -6.71
C ASN A 247 -15.53 -31.69 -7.15
N SER A 248 -14.23 -31.89 -6.90
CA SER A 248 -13.50 -33.08 -7.37
C SER A 248 -14.11 -34.39 -6.86
N ASN A 249 -14.47 -34.42 -5.57
CA ASN A 249 -15.01 -35.63 -4.95
C ASN A 249 -16.44 -35.90 -5.42
N GLU A 250 -17.25 -34.86 -5.57
CA GLU A 250 -18.61 -34.97 -6.11
C GLU A 250 -18.61 -35.49 -7.55
N LEU A 251 -17.69 -35.02 -8.40
CA LEU A 251 -17.54 -35.54 -9.76
C LEU A 251 -17.11 -37.01 -9.77
N PHE A 252 -16.19 -37.42 -8.88
CA PHE A 252 -15.83 -38.85 -8.77
C PHE A 252 -17.02 -39.70 -8.29
N ASN A 253 -17.76 -39.22 -7.28
CA ASN A 253 -18.96 -39.91 -6.82
C ASN A 253 -19.99 -40.04 -7.95
N TYR A 254 -20.17 -38.99 -8.76
CA TYR A 254 -21.05 -39.03 -9.93
C TYR A 254 -20.59 -40.07 -10.97
N MET A 255 -19.27 -40.17 -11.21
CA MET A 255 -18.69 -41.18 -12.11
C MET A 255 -18.86 -42.61 -11.60
N ASP A 256 -18.92 -42.81 -10.28
CA ASP A 256 -19.11 -44.11 -9.64
C ASP A 256 -20.61 -44.49 -9.56
N GLU A 257 -21.49 -43.53 -9.26
CA GLU A 257 -22.93 -43.76 -9.06
C GLU A 257 -23.71 -44.10 -10.34
N GLN A 258 -23.18 -43.76 -11.52
CA GLN A 258 -23.72 -44.22 -12.81
C GLN A 258 -23.76 -45.76 -12.94
N GLU A 259 -23.15 -46.51 -12.03
CA GLU A 259 -23.21 -47.98 -11.98
C GLU A 259 -24.53 -48.55 -11.44
N LYS A 260 -25.38 -47.75 -10.78
CA LYS A 260 -26.62 -48.26 -10.18
C LYS A 260 -27.75 -48.26 -11.21
N GLU A 261 -28.20 -49.44 -11.64
CA GLU A 261 -29.26 -49.70 -12.66
C GLU A 261 -30.61 -48.97 -12.47
N ASN A 262 -30.79 -48.18 -11.41
CA ASN A 262 -32.04 -47.49 -11.07
C ASN A 262 -31.91 -45.96 -10.96
N ASN A 263 -30.82 -45.34 -11.43
CA ASN A 263 -30.70 -43.88 -11.38
C ASN A 263 -31.21 -43.19 -12.65
N ASN A 264 -32.10 -42.21 -12.50
CA ASN A 264 -32.61 -41.36 -13.58
C ASN A 264 -31.61 -40.26 -14.01
N ASP A 265 -30.38 -40.30 -13.50
CA ASP A 265 -29.36 -39.29 -13.73
C ASP A 265 -28.69 -39.46 -15.10
N LYS A 266 -28.45 -38.34 -15.78
CA LYS A 266 -27.87 -38.32 -17.14
C LYS A 266 -26.38 -38.61 -17.12
N THR A 267 -25.89 -39.41 -18.07
CA THR A 267 -24.45 -39.67 -18.19
C THR A 267 -23.68 -38.43 -18.66
N ILE A 268 -22.54 -38.14 -18.02
CA ILE A 268 -21.61 -37.08 -18.46
C ILE A 268 -20.62 -37.65 -19.49
N LEU A 269 -20.51 -37.01 -20.66
CA LEU A 269 -19.65 -37.46 -21.74
C LEU A 269 -18.17 -37.12 -21.51
N PHE A 270 -17.88 -35.91 -21.03
CA PHE A 270 -16.53 -35.43 -20.76
C PHE A 270 -16.45 -34.82 -19.35
N ILE A 271 -15.41 -35.14 -18.58
CA ILE A 271 -15.24 -34.62 -17.22
C ILE A 271 -13.82 -34.10 -17.06
N LYS A 272 -13.69 -32.86 -16.59
CA LYS A 272 -12.42 -32.36 -16.09
C LYS A 272 -12.30 -32.72 -14.61
N ASN A 273 -11.23 -33.42 -14.24
CA ASN A 273 -10.91 -33.67 -12.85
C ASN A 273 -9.40 -33.94 -12.67
N TRP A 274 -8.95 -34.11 -11.44
CA TRP A 274 -7.59 -34.58 -11.14
C TRP A 274 -7.41 -36.04 -11.60
N TYR A 275 -6.18 -36.41 -11.96
CA TYR A 275 -5.89 -37.80 -12.29
C TYR A 275 -6.08 -38.71 -11.06
N LYS A 276 -6.78 -39.82 -11.24
CA LYS A 276 -6.98 -40.87 -10.25
C LYS A 276 -7.02 -42.23 -10.94
N LYS A 277 -6.18 -43.16 -10.47
CA LYS A 277 -6.14 -44.53 -10.98
C LYS A 277 -7.49 -45.24 -10.74
N GLY A 278 -7.89 -46.10 -11.67
CA GLY A 278 -9.06 -46.99 -11.53
C GLY A 278 -10.20 -46.69 -12.50
N TYR A 279 -10.13 -45.56 -13.22
CA TYR A 279 -11.16 -45.14 -14.16
C TYR A 279 -10.85 -45.49 -15.63
N GLU A 280 -9.68 -46.06 -15.91
CA GLU A 280 -9.18 -46.32 -17.26
C GLU A 280 -10.04 -47.31 -18.03
N ASN A 281 -10.75 -48.20 -17.36
CA ASN A 281 -11.64 -49.14 -18.04
C ASN A 281 -12.88 -48.46 -18.62
N LYS A 282 -13.34 -47.35 -18.01
CA LYS A 282 -14.56 -46.63 -18.39
C LYS A 282 -14.28 -45.36 -19.19
N TYR A 283 -13.14 -44.73 -18.96
CA TYR A 283 -12.80 -43.42 -19.54
C TYR A 283 -11.46 -43.46 -20.25
N PHE A 284 -11.37 -42.82 -21.41
CA PHE A 284 -10.09 -42.40 -21.95
C PHE A 284 -9.61 -41.22 -21.12
N ILE A 285 -8.40 -41.31 -20.57
CA ILE A 285 -7.78 -40.23 -19.79
C ILE A 285 -6.76 -39.54 -20.69
N SER A 286 -6.86 -38.23 -20.80
CA SER A 286 -6.04 -37.44 -21.73
C SER A 286 -5.80 -36.02 -21.23
N ARG A 287 -4.92 -35.28 -21.89
CA ARG A 287 -4.72 -33.84 -21.64
C ARG A 287 -5.98 -33.04 -21.98
N LEU A 288 -6.16 -31.88 -21.34
CA LEU A 288 -7.30 -31.00 -21.64
C LEU A 288 -7.23 -30.45 -23.08
N PRO A 289 -8.38 -30.14 -23.71
CA PRO A 289 -8.40 -29.48 -25.01
C PRO A 289 -7.81 -28.06 -24.96
N GLY A 290 -7.40 -27.54 -26.12
CA GLY A 290 -6.96 -26.14 -26.26
C GLY A 290 -7.75 -25.34 -27.29
N LYS A 291 -7.36 -24.08 -27.49
CA LYS A 291 -7.87 -23.22 -28.59
C LYS A 291 -7.57 -23.84 -29.96
N LYS A 292 -6.43 -24.53 -30.10
CA LYS A 292 -6.00 -25.23 -31.31
C LYS A 292 -5.21 -26.50 -30.97
N LYS A 293 -5.11 -27.42 -31.94
CA LYS A 293 -4.36 -28.68 -31.78
C LYS A 293 -2.92 -28.42 -31.36
N GLY A 294 -2.41 -29.28 -30.48
CA GLY A 294 -1.09 -29.14 -29.88
C GLY A 294 -0.99 -28.16 -28.70
N ILE A 295 -2.00 -27.32 -28.44
CA ILE A 295 -2.08 -26.47 -27.24
C ILE A 295 -3.00 -27.14 -26.21
N SER A 296 -2.62 -27.08 -24.94
CA SER A 296 -3.33 -27.66 -23.79
C SER A 296 -2.85 -26.97 -22.51
N ALA A 297 -3.52 -27.24 -21.41
CA ALA A 297 -3.04 -26.86 -20.08
C ALA A 297 -3.42 -27.96 -19.08
N SER A 298 -2.60 -28.14 -18.05
CA SER A 298 -2.89 -29.02 -16.91
C SER A 298 -2.36 -28.35 -15.66
N SER A 299 -3.25 -27.93 -14.77
CA SER A 299 -2.86 -27.42 -13.46
C SER A 299 -2.10 -28.49 -12.70
N ILE A 300 -1.05 -28.06 -12.01
CA ILE A 300 -0.25 -28.93 -11.15
C ILE A 300 -0.59 -28.65 -9.68
N SER A 301 -0.80 -29.73 -8.94
CA SER A 301 -0.75 -29.75 -7.49
C SER A 301 0.23 -30.82 -7.00
N GLY A 302 0.27 -31.06 -5.70
CA GLY A 302 1.07 -32.12 -5.09
C GLY A 302 1.80 -31.66 -3.85
N TYR A 303 2.55 -32.58 -3.26
CA TYR A 303 3.21 -32.37 -1.98
C TYR A 303 4.72 -32.46 -2.14
N SER A 304 5.42 -31.52 -1.52
CA SER A 304 6.87 -31.46 -1.52
C SER A 304 7.44 -31.60 -0.12
N ILE A 305 8.66 -32.11 -0.05
CA ILE A 305 9.46 -32.16 1.18
C ILE A 305 10.39 -30.95 1.28
N GLY A 306 10.45 -30.35 2.46
CA GLY A 306 11.37 -29.29 2.84
C GLY A 306 12.15 -29.64 4.11
N MET A 307 13.24 -28.91 4.35
CA MET A 307 14.07 -29.02 5.56
C MET A 307 13.97 -27.75 6.39
N SER A 308 13.74 -27.90 7.69
CA SER A 308 13.68 -26.78 8.62
C SER A 308 15.01 -26.03 8.72
N LYS A 309 14.96 -24.70 8.64
CA LYS A 309 16.13 -23.82 8.85
C LYS A 309 16.61 -23.83 10.30
N TYR A 310 15.74 -24.22 11.24
CA TYR A 310 15.96 -24.15 12.68
C TYR A 310 16.76 -25.32 13.27
N ILE A 311 17.20 -26.26 12.43
CA ILE A 311 18.10 -27.33 12.86
C ILE A 311 19.46 -26.70 13.24
N ASN A 312 19.84 -26.72 14.52
CA ASN A 312 21.11 -26.13 14.96
C ASN A 312 22.30 -27.08 14.74
N ASN A 313 22.08 -28.39 14.81
CA ASN A 313 23.14 -29.39 14.70
C ASN A 313 23.46 -29.71 13.23
N SER A 314 24.72 -29.46 12.82
CA SER A 314 25.17 -29.68 11.44
C SER A 314 25.11 -31.16 11.00
N GLU A 315 25.31 -32.11 11.92
CA GLU A 315 25.21 -33.54 11.60
C GLU A 315 23.75 -33.94 11.37
N ILE A 316 22.81 -33.41 12.16
CA ILE A 316 21.36 -33.60 11.93
C ILE A 316 20.96 -33.06 10.56
N LYS A 317 21.47 -31.88 10.14
CA LYS A 317 21.20 -31.37 8.78
C LYS A 317 21.69 -32.31 7.68
N LYS A 318 22.89 -32.87 7.82
CA LYS A 318 23.43 -33.85 6.86
C LYS A 318 22.59 -35.13 6.84
N MET A 319 22.14 -35.60 8.00
CA MET A 319 21.25 -36.77 8.11
C MET A 319 19.88 -36.51 7.46
N ALA A 320 19.28 -35.36 7.72
CA ALA A 320 18.05 -34.90 7.08
C ALA A 320 18.22 -34.81 5.55
N GLY A 321 19.36 -34.28 5.07
CA GLY A 321 19.71 -34.27 3.66
C GLY A 321 19.76 -35.66 3.03
N LYS A 322 20.39 -36.64 3.71
CA LYS A 322 20.43 -38.05 3.27
C LYS A 322 19.05 -38.70 3.22
N ILE A 323 18.14 -38.34 4.13
CA ILE A 323 16.75 -38.81 4.10
C ILE A 323 16.04 -38.29 2.86
N ILE A 324 16.15 -36.99 2.58
CA ILE A 324 15.55 -36.41 1.38
C ILE A 324 16.16 -37.07 0.13
N ASP A 325 17.48 -37.21 0.07
CA ASP A 325 18.21 -37.85 -1.04
C ASP A 325 17.76 -39.29 -1.28
N PHE A 326 17.41 -40.03 -0.22
CA PHE A 326 16.81 -41.35 -0.32
C PHE A 326 15.38 -41.29 -0.88
N PHE A 327 14.51 -40.44 -0.32
CA PHE A 327 13.13 -40.32 -0.78
C PHE A 327 13.04 -39.96 -2.26
N ILE A 328 13.90 -39.07 -2.74
CA ILE A 328 13.89 -38.60 -4.14
C ILE A 328 14.69 -39.51 -5.09
N SER A 329 15.23 -40.63 -4.62
CA SER A 329 15.98 -41.53 -5.49
C SER A 329 15.07 -42.24 -6.50
N ASP A 330 15.56 -42.47 -7.72
CA ASP A 330 14.77 -43.09 -8.80
C ASP A 330 14.20 -44.45 -8.40
N GLU A 331 14.96 -45.27 -7.68
CA GLU A 331 14.53 -46.57 -7.17
C GLU A 331 13.27 -46.44 -6.28
N ILE A 332 13.31 -45.53 -5.31
CA ILE A 332 12.21 -45.30 -4.38
C ILE A 332 11.02 -44.68 -5.10
N GLN A 333 11.25 -43.67 -5.94
CA GLN A 333 10.18 -43.01 -6.68
C GLN A 333 9.48 -43.96 -7.66
N MET A 334 10.22 -44.83 -8.36
CA MET A 334 9.64 -45.87 -9.22
C MET A 334 8.83 -46.89 -8.41
N GLN A 335 9.38 -47.38 -7.29
CA GLN A 335 8.68 -48.33 -6.42
C GLN A 335 7.33 -47.77 -5.93
N PHE A 336 7.33 -46.50 -5.51
CA PHE A 336 6.13 -45.87 -4.98
C PHE A 336 5.14 -45.44 -6.06
N ALA A 337 5.60 -44.99 -7.22
CA ALA A 337 4.73 -44.74 -8.36
C ALA A 337 3.96 -46.01 -8.77
N ILE A 338 4.60 -47.18 -8.74
CA ILE A 338 3.94 -48.48 -9.02
C ILE A 338 2.94 -48.84 -7.92
N SER A 339 3.37 -48.81 -6.65
CA SER A 339 2.56 -49.32 -5.54
C SER A 339 1.38 -48.41 -5.16
N HIS A 340 1.52 -47.10 -5.33
CA HIS A 340 0.50 -46.12 -4.94
C HIS A 340 -0.20 -45.46 -6.14
N SER A 341 0.22 -45.77 -7.37
CA SER A 341 -0.33 -45.20 -8.60
C SER A 341 -0.30 -43.66 -8.64
N ILE A 342 0.76 -43.06 -8.10
CA ILE A 342 0.98 -41.62 -8.04
C ILE A 342 1.97 -41.16 -9.11
N ILE A 343 1.87 -39.89 -9.51
CA ILE A 343 2.83 -39.27 -10.42
C ILE A 343 3.97 -38.69 -9.56
N SER A 344 5.15 -39.30 -9.59
CA SER A 344 6.37 -38.77 -8.97
C SER A 344 6.73 -37.37 -9.50
N GLY A 345 7.41 -36.59 -8.65
CA GLY A 345 8.07 -35.36 -9.08
C GLY A 345 9.41 -35.56 -9.81
N SER A 346 9.93 -36.79 -9.92
CA SER A 346 11.19 -37.07 -10.62
C SER A 346 10.95 -37.13 -12.13
N ASP A 347 11.58 -36.25 -12.89
CA ASP A 347 11.36 -36.19 -14.34
C ASP A 347 12.00 -37.39 -15.06
N ASN A 348 13.10 -37.91 -14.51
CA ASN A 348 13.94 -38.93 -15.13
C ASN A 348 13.22 -40.28 -15.27
N ILE A 349 12.40 -40.68 -14.29
CA ILE A 349 11.76 -41.99 -14.29
C ILE A 349 10.81 -42.17 -15.48
N TYR A 350 10.23 -41.07 -15.97
CA TYR A 350 9.30 -41.07 -17.08
C TYR A 350 9.96 -41.24 -18.44
N TYR A 351 11.28 -41.16 -18.55
CA TYR A 351 12.01 -41.45 -19.78
C TYR A 351 12.63 -42.85 -19.77
N ASN A 352 12.42 -43.61 -18.70
CA ASN A 352 12.80 -45.00 -18.63
C ASN A 352 11.73 -45.89 -19.30
N GLU A 353 12.03 -46.40 -20.49
CA GLU A 353 11.09 -47.25 -21.24
C GLU A 353 10.76 -48.56 -20.52
N THR A 354 11.67 -49.14 -19.71
CA THR A 354 11.31 -50.36 -18.97
C THR A 354 10.28 -50.07 -17.88
N PHE A 355 10.38 -48.91 -17.24
CA PHE A 355 9.39 -48.42 -16.29
C PHE A 355 8.05 -48.14 -16.97
N CYS A 356 8.04 -47.35 -18.04
CA CYS A 356 6.80 -46.94 -18.70
C CYS A 356 6.11 -48.06 -19.50
N ASN A 357 6.77 -49.18 -19.74
CA ASN A 357 6.15 -50.39 -20.29
C ASN A 357 5.45 -51.26 -19.24
N ILE A 358 5.60 -50.98 -17.94
CA ILE A 358 4.85 -51.64 -16.88
C ILE A 358 3.39 -51.19 -16.96
N THR A 359 2.47 -52.14 -17.04
CA THR A 359 1.03 -51.91 -17.25
C THR A 359 0.43 -50.96 -16.22
N GLU A 360 0.85 -51.08 -14.96
CA GLU A 360 0.33 -50.32 -13.82
C GLU A 360 0.61 -48.81 -13.94
N VAL A 361 1.76 -48.43 -14.51
CA VAL A 361 2.24 -47.04 -14.58
C VAL A 361 2.23 -46.43 -15.98
N LYS A 362 1.84 -47.20 -17.00
CA LYS A 362 1.79 -46.71 -18.39
C LYS A 362 0.99 -45.42 -18.53
N ASP A 363 -0.19 -45.35 -17.92
CA ASP A 363 -1.07 -44.17 -17.98
C ASP A 363 -0.42 -42.96 -17.30
N ILE A 364 0.27 -43.17 -16.18
CA ILE A 364 0.99 -42.12 -15.44
C ILE A 364 2.13 -41.56 -16.30
N CYS A 365 2.87 -42.43 -17.00
CA CYS A 365 3.88 -41.98 -17.96
C CYS A 365 3.27 -41.19 -19.11
N ASP A 366 2.15 -41.65 -19.68
CA ASP A 366 1.48 -40.96 -20.78
C ASP A 366 0.95 -39.59 -20.35
N ILE A 367 0.37 -39.48 -19.15
CA ILE A 367 -0.11 -38.21 -18.58
C ILE A 367 1.07 -37.27 -18.36
N TYR A 368 2.12 -37.73 -17.67
CA TYR A 368 3.28 -36.89 -17.36
C TYR A 368 3.94 -36.36 -18.65
N ARG A 369 4.19 -37.22 -19.65
CA ARG A 369 4.87 -36.86 -20.91
C ARG A 369 4.04 -35.89 -21.78
N ASN A 370 2.72 -36.03 -21.79
CA ASN A 370 1.84 -35.28 -22.70
C ASN A 370 1.21 -34.04 -22.06
N SER A 371 1.25 -33.92 -20.74
CA SER A 371 0.69 -32.77 -20.03
C SER A 371 1.44 -31.48 -20.37
N GLN A 372 0.71 -30.35 -20.35
CA GLN A 372 1.28 -29.02 -20.50
C GLN A 372 1.11 -28.28 -19.16
N PRO A 373 2.10 -28.43 -18.26
CA PRO A 373 1.96 -28.05 -16.87
C PRO A 373 1.73 -26.56 -16.65
N VAL A 374 0.77 -26.23 -15.80
CA VAL A 374 0.44 -24.87 -15.38
C VAL A 374 0.64 -24.74 -13.88
N ILE A 375 1.38 -23.71 -13.49
CA ILE A 375 1.68 -23.40 -12.11
C ILE A 375 0.88 -22.17 -11.71
N ARG A 376 0.15 -22.29 -10.60
CA ARG A 376 -0.60 -21.21 -9.97
C ARG A 376 0.36 -20.09 -9.53
N PRO A 377 -0.04 -18.82 -9.55
CA PRO A 377 0.86 -17.69 -9.27
C PRO A 377 1.07 -17.47 -7.76
N TYR A 378 1.32 -18.51 -6.99
CA TYR A 378 1.61 -18.40 -5.55
C TYR A 378 2.86 -17.58 -5.25
N ASN A 379 3.74 -17.37 -6.23
CA ASN A 379 4.93 -16.53 -6.14
C ASN A 379 4.68 -15.03 -6.40
N LYS A 380 3.48 -14.64 -6.87
CA LYS A 380 3.18 -13.22 -7.19
C LYS A 380 2.62 -12.43 -6.00
N THR A 381 2.26 -13.11 -4.90
CA THR A 381 1.63 -12.48 -3.74
C THR A 381 1.95 -13.27 -2.48
N ASP A 382 2.18 -12.56 -1.39
CA ASP A 382 2.34 -13.15 -0.05
C ASP A 382 1.02 -13.70 0.51
N THR A 383 -0.11 -13.39 -0.15
CA THR A 383 -1.47 -13.76 0.28
C THR A 383 -2.23 -14.50 -0.82
N TYR A 384 -1.65 -15.60 -1.33
CA TYR A 384 -2.23 -16.40 -2.41
C TYR A 384 -3.69 -16.81 -2.15
N ASN A 385 -4.02 -17.26 -0.93
CA ASN A 385 -5.38 -17.69 -0.60
C ASN A 385 -6.41 -16.56 -0.76
N LYS A 386 -6.04 -15.33 -0.37
CA LYS A 386 -6.89 -14.14 -0.57
C LYS A 386 -7.01 -13.79 -2.05
N TYR A 387 -5.90 -13.85 -2.80
CA TYR A 387 -5.89 -13.64 -4.23
C TYR A 387 -6.81 -14.63 -4.97
N SER A 388 -6.70 -15.91 -4.66
CA SER A 388 -7.52 -16.98 -5.25
C SER A 388 -9.00 -16.82 -4.90
N SER A 389 -9.32 -16.51 -3.64
CA SER A 389 -10.71 -16.23 -3.21
C SER A 389 -11.35 -15.08 -4.00
N ASN A 390 -10.61 -13.99 -4.22
CA ASN A 390 -11.09 -12.86 -5.02
C ASN A 390 -11.29 -13.24 -6.50
N ILE A 391 -10.42 -14.08 -7.07
CA ILE A 391 -10.62 -14.62 -8.43
C ILE A 391 -11.93 -15.40 -8.49
N ARG A 392 -12.14 -16.33 -7.55
CA ARG A 392 -13.36 -17.15 -7.51
C ARG A 392 -14.61 -16.29 -7.42
N TYR A 393 -14.59 -15.26 -6.58
CA TYR A 393 -15.69 -14.30 -6.48
C TYR A 393 -16.07 -13.68 -7.84
N TYR A 394 -15.12 -13.05 -8.53
CA TYR A 394 -15.43 -12.42 -9.83
C TYR A 394 -15.77 -13.44 -10.92
N LEU A 395 -15.12 -14.61 -10.89
CA LEU A 395 -15.40 -15.69 -11.83
C LEU A 395 -16.84 -16.22 -11.65
N ASN A 396 -17.29 -16.41 -10.42
CA ASN A 396 -18.63 -16.90 -10.11
C ASN A 396 -19.71 -15.91 -10.52
N GLU A 397 -19.50 -14.62 -10.24
CA GLU A 397 -20.40 -13.55 -10.72
C GLU A 397 -20.56 -13.62 -12.25
N TYR A 398 -19.48 -13.84 -12.98
CA TYR A 398 -19.55 -13.95 -14.44
C TYR A 398 -20.18 -15.25 -14.95
N ILE A 399 -19.87 -16.40 -14.35
CA ILE A 399 -20.31 -17.72 -14.86
C ILE A 399 -21.76 -18.03 -14.49
N TYR A 400 -22.18 -17.70 -13.26
CA TYR A 400 -23.44 -18.17 -12.69
C TYR A 400 -24.48 -17.07 -12.54
N ASN A 401 -24.09 -15.81 -12.38
CA ASN A 401 -25.03 -14.73 -12.15
C ASN A 401 -25.47 -14.08 -13.48
N ASN A 402 -26.58 -14.56 -14.04
CA ASN A 402 -27.12 -14.11 -15.32
C ASN A 402 -27.68 -12.67 -15.29
N GLU A 403 -27.90 -12.07 -14.11
CA GLU A 403 -28.40 -10.70 -13.95
C GLU A 403 -27.26 -9.66 -13.90
N THR A 404 -26.01 -10.10 -13.88
CA THR A 404 -24.86 -9.19 -13.80
C THR A 404 -24.62 -8.45 -15.11
N THR A 405 -24.19 -7.19 -15.00
CA THR A 405 -23.68 -6.39 -16.12
C THR A 405 -22.21 -6.69 -16.43
N ILE A 406 -21.59 -7.68 -15.75
CA ILE A 406 -20.16 -7.95 -15.88
C ILE A 406 -19.91 -8.90 -17.05
N ASP A 407 -19.17 -8.42 -18.05
CA ASP A 407 -18.74 -9.23 -19.18
C ASP A 407 -17.37 -9.90 -18.91
N ALA A 408 -16.89 -10.65 -19.89
CA ALA A 408 -15.61 -11.35 -19.79
C ALA A 408 -14.44 -10.35 -19.61
N GLU A 409 -14.48 -9.24 -20.33
CA GLU A 409 -13.44 -8.21 -20.29
C GLU A 409 -13.36 -7.57 -18.91
N ARG A 410 -14.49 -7.12 -18.38
CA ARG A 410 -14.56 -6.51 -17.05
C ARG A 410 -14.20 -7.49 -15.94
N THR A 411 -14.57 -8.76 -16.07
CA THR A 411 -14.16 -9.81 -15.12
C THR A 411 -12.64 -9.98 -15.10
N LEU A 412 -12.01 -10.07 -16.28
CA LEU A 412 -10.56 -10.20 -16.39
C LEU A 412 -9.83 -8.94 -15.93
N GLU A 413 -10.37 -7.75 -16.19
CA GLU A 413 -9.83 -6.50 -15.62
C GLU A 413 -9.82 -6.53 -14.10
N LYS A 414 -10.93 -6.94 -13.47
CA LYS A 414 -11.00 -7.06 -12.01
C LYS A 414 -9.98 -8.07 -11.48
N ILE A 415 -9.81 -9.21 -12.15
CA ILE A 415 -8.80 -10.23 -11.80
C ILE A 415 -7.37 -9.69 -11.91
N ASP A 416 -7.07 -8.98 -13.00
CA ASP A 416 -5.78 -8.30 -13.24
C ASP A 416 -5.49 -7.24 -12.16
N ASP A 417 -6.53 -6.52 -11.75
CA ASP A 417 -6.45 -5.45 -10.77
C ASP A 417 -6.17 -5.94 -9.34
N ILE A 418 -6.45 -7.21 -9.01
CA ILE A 418 -6.21 -7.78 -7.65
C ILE A 418 -4.74 -7.65 -7.25
N LEU A 419 -3.79 -7.82 -8.18
CA LEU A 419 -2.35 -7.71 -7.91
C LEU A 419 -1.75 -6.38 -8.34
N LYS A 420 -2.45 -5.59 -9.16
CA LYS A 420 -1.95 -4.29 -9.60
C LYS A 420 -2.03 -3.28 -8.48
N VAL A 421 -0.92 -2.60 -8.26
CA VAL A 421 -0.82 -1.48 -7.33
C VAL A 421 -0.75 -0.20 -8.15
N TYR A 422 -1.85 0.52 -8.19
CA TYR A 422 -1.99 1.77 -8.93
C TYR A 422 -1.23 2.90 -8.23
N ILE A 423 -0.55 3.70 -9.05
CA ILE A 423 0.23 4.87 -8.64
C ILE A 423 -0.24 6.10 -9.43
N ILE A 424 0.00 7.30 -8.92
CA ILE A 424 -0.27 8.51 -9.69
C ILE A 424 0.83 8.67 -10.74
N GLU A 425 0.49 8.40 -11.99
CA GLU A 425 1.42 8.60 -13.08
C GLU A 425 1.62 10.09 -13.37
N PHE A 426 2.80 10.44 -13.87
CA PHE A 426 3.10 11.81 -14.30
C PHE A 426 2.13 12.32 -15.37
N LYS A 427 1.76 11.45 -16.32
CA LYS A 427 0.84 11.77 -17.42
C LYS A 427 -0.63 11.85 -17.00
N SER A 428 -0.98 11.37 -15.81
CA SER A 428 -2.35 11.46 -15.30
C SER A 428 -2.78 12.92 -15.10
N SER A 429 -4.08 13.20 -15.14
CA SER A 429 -4.61 14.55 -14.91
C SER A 429 -4.13 15.14 -13.59
N ILE A 430 -4.07 14.33 -12.53
CA ILE A 430 -3.58 14.73 -11.20
C ILE A 430 -2.07 15.00 -11.24
N GLY A 431 -1.31 14.11 -11.86
CA GLY A 431 0.15 14.22 -11.97
C GLY A 431 0.56 15.49 -12.71
N ASN A 432 -0.05 15.73 -13.87
CA ASN A 432 0.20 16.92 -14.68
C ASN A 432 -0.18 18.21 -13.91
N TYR A 433 -1.37 18.26 -13.31
CA TYR A 433 -1.79 19.40 -12.48
C TYR A 433 -0.79 19.69 -11.36
N SER A 434 -0.35 18.65 -10.65
CA SER A 434 0.55 18.76 -9.49
C SER A 434 1.91 19.37 -9.87
N VAL A 435 2.43 19.01 -11.05
CA VAL A 435 3.70 19.54 -11.57
C VAL A 435 3.53 20.97 -12.09
N MET A 436 2.50 21.20 -12.91
CA MET A 436 2.24 22.52 -13.49
C MET A 436 1.96 23.57 -12.41
N ALA A 437 1.15 23.23 -11.40
CA ALA A 437 0.86 24.12 -10.28
C ALA A 437 2.14 24.51 -9.52
N THR A 438 3.05 23.57 -9.29
CA THR A 438 4.34 23.82 -8.63
C THR A 438 5.25 24.72 -9.48
N ILE A 439 5.41 24.44 -10.78
CA ILE A 439 6.25 25.24 -11.68
C ILE A 439 5.71 26.67 -11.80
N ILE A 440 4.40 26.83 -12.06
CA ILE A 440 3.76 28.14 -12.20
C ILE A 440 3.93 28.94 -10.91
N THR A 441 3.71 28.32 -9.75
CA THR A 441 3.87 29.00 -8.45
C THR A 441 5.31 29.46 -8.23
N ILE A 442 6.31 28.64 -8.56
CA ILE A 442 7.73 29.02 -8.48
C ILE A 442 8.02 30.21 -9.40
N CYS A 443 7.56 30.19 -10.65
CA CYS A 443 7.73 31.30 -11.58
C CYS A 443 7.10 32.59 -11.06
N ILE A 444 5.87 32.53 -10.55
CA ILE A 444 5.18 33.66 -9.92
C ILE A 444 6.02 34.20 -8.75
N ILE A 445 6.47 33.33 -7.85
CA ILE A 445 7.29 33.70 -6.69
C ILE A 445 8.58 34.42 -7.10
N LEU A 446 9.28 33.92 -8.13
CA LEU A 446 10.51 34.53 -8.63
C LEU A 446 10.24 35.94 -9.20
N ILE A 447 9.20 36.09 -10.01
CA ILE A 447 8.78 37.40 -10.56
C ILE A 447 8.42 38.37 -9.43
N LEU A 448 7.61 37.91 -8.49
CA LEU A 448 7.16 38.70 -7.34
C LEU A 448 8.32 39.14 -6.44
N TYR A 449 9.32 38.29 -6.25
CA TYR A 449 10.52 38.62 -5.48
C TYR A 449 11.34 39.74 -6.13
N LEU A 450 11.51 39.70 -7.46
CA LEU A 450 12.22 40.74 -8.22
C LEU A 450 11.56 42.12 -8.04
N LEU A 451 10.23 42.18 -7.94
CA LEU A 451 9.50 43.44 -7.75
C LEU A 451 9.82 44.14 -6.43
N ILE A 452 10.24 43.42 -5.38
CA ILE A 452 10.60 44.01 -4.08
C ILE A 452 11.80 44.96 -4.20
N PHE A 453 12.72 44.73 -5.14
CA PHE A 453 13.93 45.55 -5.29
C PHE A 453 13.64 46.94 -5.86
N ASN A 454 12.50 47.13 -6.51
CA ASN A 454 12.06 48.45 -6.95
C ASN A 454 11.71 49.34 -5.74
N TYR A 455 12.27 50.55 -5.71
CA TYR A 455 12.12 51.51 -4.61
C TYR A 455 10.65 51.81 -4.25
N LYS A 456 9.76 51.90 -5.24
CA LYS A 456 8.33 52.19 -5.02
C LYS A 456 7.64 51.07 -4.24
N TRP A 457 7.99 49.83 -4.53
CA TRP A 457 7.35 48.65 -3.98
C TRP A 457 8.02 48.20 -2.67
N GLY A 458 9.35 48.29 -2.57
CA GLY A 458 10.11 47.89 -1.38
C GLY A 458 9.69 48.59 -0.08
N LYS A 459 9.20 49.84 -0.15
CA LYS A 459 8.63 50.55 1.02
C LYS A 459 7.40 49.88 1.62
N LYS A 460 6.69 49.04 0.88
CA LYS A 460 5.50 48.31 1.36
C LYS A 460 5.84 46.99 2.06
N PHE A 461 7.12 46.59 2.04
CA PHE A 461 7.62 45.32 2.57
C PHE A 461 8.44 45.48 3.85
N ILE A 462 8.27 46.58 4.60
CA ILE A 462 9.08 46.93 5.79
C ILE A 462 8.99 45.90 6.93
N PHE A 463 7.90 45.11 6.99
CA PHE A 463 7.66 44.16 8.08
C PHE A 463 8.79 43.12 8.25
N LEU A 464 9.32 42.57 7.15
CA LEU A 464 10.50 41.69 7.13
C LEU A 464 11.59 42.30 6.24
N SER A 465 12.86 41.97 6.51
CA SER A 465 13.94 42.33 5.58
C SER A 465 13.78 41.58 4.26
N LYS A 466 14.38 42.09 3.18
CA LYS A 466 14.36 41.44 1.85
C LYS A 466 14.88 39.99 1.91
N THR A 467 15.87 39.72 2.76
CA THR A 467 16.41 38.38 2.99
C THR A 467 15.37 37.46 3.65
N TYR A 468 14.64 37.94 4.65
CA TYR A 468 13.61 37.13 5.31
C TYR A 468 12.35 36.96 4.47
N TRP A 469 12.01 37.92 3.60
CA TRP A 469 11.00 37.70 2.58
C TRP A 469 11.39 36.62 1.57
N PHE A 470 12.68 36.53 1.21
CA PHE A 470 13.18 35.42 0.38
C PHE A 470 13.04 34.07 1.08
N VAL A 471 13.42 34.00 2.37
CA VAL A 471 13.25 32.79 3.20
C VAL A 471 11.78 32.37 3.31
N TYR A 472 10.87 33.33 3.50
CA TYR A 472 9.43 33.10 3.51
C TYR A 472 8.94 32.46 2.20
N LEU A 473 9.39 32.98 1.06
CA LEU A 473 9.04 32.45 -0.26
C LEU A 473 9.62 31.05 -0.50
N ILE A 474 10.84 30.77 -0.02
CA ILE A 474 11.39 29.39 -0.02
C ILE A 474 10.49 28.45 0.78
N GLY A 475 9.95 28.90 1.92
CA GLY A 475 8.99 28.12 2.71
C GLY A 475 7.77 27.69 1.89
N ILE A 476 7.19 28.62 1.12
CA ILE A 476 6.07 28.32 0.21
C ILE A 476 6.48 27.32 -0.87
N ILE A 477 7.65 27.50 -1.49
CA ILE A 477 8.16 26.57 -2.52
C ILE A 477 8.33 25.16 -1.95
N LEU A 478 8.90 25.02 -0.76
CA LEU A 478 9.06 23.72 -0.10
C LEU A 478 7.71 23.03 0.12
N MET A 479 6.69 23.76 0.59
CA MET A 479 5.35 23.19 0.76
C MET A 479 4.73 22.76 -0.57
N MET A 480 4.98 23.51 -1.65
CA MET A 480 4.51 23.14 -3.00
C MET A 480 5.14 21.85 -3.51
N CYS A 481 6.38 21.52 -3.13
CA CYS A 481 7.00 20.23 -3.47
C CYS A 481 6.19 19.02 -2.96
N TYR A 482 5.36 19.18 -1.92
CA TYR A 482 4.44 18.14 -1.46
C TYR A 482 3.59 17.55 -2.59
N LEU A 483 3.08 18.40 -3.49
CA LEU A 483 2.22 17.99 -4.60
C LEU A 483 2.95 16.99 -5.53
N THR A 484 4.23 17.24 -5.79
CA THR A 484 5.04 16.42 -6.69
C THR A 484 5.51 15.10 -6.04
N PHE A 485 5.66 15.05 -4.72
CA PHE A 485 6.04 13.81 -4.02
C PHE A 485 4.94 12.74 -4.00
N ASN A 486 3.73 13.06 -4.48
CA ASN A 486 2.64 12.10 -4.66
C ASN A 486 2.72 11.34 -6.00
N ILE A 487 3.60 11.73 -6.91
CA ILE A 487 3.71 11.16 -8.26
C ILE A 487 4.70 9.99 -8.27
N GLY A 488 4.34 8.93 -9.00
CA GLY A 488 5.14 7.71 -9.19
C GLY A 488 5.09 6.77 -7.98
N ILE A 489 5.98 5.78 -7.97
CA ILE A 489 6.08 4.81 -6.87
C ILE A 489 6.35 5.54 -5.56
N LEU A 490 5.57 5.19 -4.53
CA LEU A 490 5.64 5.81 -3.22
C LEU A 490 6.68 5.07 -2.38
N THR A 491 7.90 5.59 -2.39
CA THR A 491 9.00 5.04 -1.60
C THR A 491 8.93 5.53 -0.15
N LEU A 492 9.58 4.79 0.76
CA LEU A 492 9.76 5.20 2.15
C LEU A 492 10.32 6.63 2.26
N PHE A 493 11.30 6.95 1.40
CA PHE A 493 11.87 8.29 1.29
C PHE A 493 10.83 9.37 0.98
N LYS A 494 10.01 9.19 -0.07
CA LYS A 494 8.96 10.17 -0.43
C LYS A 494 7.99 10.39 0.72
N CYS A 495 7.61 9.32 1.39
CA CYS A 495 6.70 9.38 2.52
C CYS A 495 7.28 10.24 3.68
N HIS A 496 8.56 10.08 4.03
CA HIS A 496 9.18 10.90 5.09
C HIS A 496 9.38 12.35 4.66
N VAL A 497 9.86 12.57 3.44
CA VAL A 497 10.13 13.91 2.91
C VAL A 497 8.85 14.74 2.84
N LYS A 498 7.69 14.14 2.57
CA LYS A 498 6.39 14.85 2.57
C LYS A 498 6.07 15.51 3.91
N VAL A 499 6.33 14.85 5.03
CA VAL A 499 6.12 15.44 6.36
C VAL A 499 7.15 16.54 6.61
N LEU A 500 8.40 16.29 6.23
CA LEU A 500 9.50 17.23 6.38
C LEU A 500 9.24 18.55 5.64
N VAL A 501 8.87 18.50 4.35
CA VAL A 501 8.67 19.72 3.54
C VAL A 501 7.48 20.55 4.01
N LEU A 502 6.42 19.91 4.52
CA LEU A 502 5.30 20.62 5.13
C LEU A 502 5.71 21.28 6.46
N SER A 503 6.43 20.56 7.33
CA SER A 503 6.83 21.08 8.65
C SER A 503 7.85 22.22 8.55
N VAL A 504 8.90 22.01 7.75
CA VAL A 504 9.95 23.02 7.50
C VAL A 504 9.37 24.22 6.76
N GLY A 505 8.53 23.97 5.75
CA GLY A 505 7.85 25.03 5.01
C GLY A 505 7.02 25.94 5.90
N PHE A 506 6.22 25.36 6.82
CA PHE A 506 5.47 26.10 7.83
C PHE A 506 6.38 26.95 8.73
N THR A 507 7.54 26.42 9.13
CA THR A 507 8.49 27.16 9.97
C THR A 507 9.08 28.37 9.26
N LEU A 508 9.46 28.20 7.99
CA LEU A 508 9.97 29.31 7.19
C LEU A 508 8.91 30.37 6.88
N THR A 509 7.62 30.03 6.94
CA THR A 509 6.52 30.97 6.74
C THR A 509 5.99 31.55 8.07
N SER A 510 5.16 30.81 8.80
CA SER A 510 4.42 31.28 9.97
C SER A 510 5.31 31.48 11.20
N THR A 511 6.29 30.59 11.45
CA THR A 511 7.19 30.74 12.61
C THR A 511 8.10 31.95 12.46
N LEU A 512 8.60 32.22 11.25
CA LEU A 512 9.39 33.42 10.96
C LEU A 512 8.61 34.72 11.26
N GLN A 513 7.34 34.78 10.85
CA GLN A 513 6.47 35.93 11.15
C GLN A 513 6.20 36.07 12.66
N CYS A 514 5.97 34.95 13.35
CA CYS A 514 5.77 34.93 14.79
C CYS A 514 6.99 35.44 15.57
N ILE A 515 8.20 34.99 15.20
CA ILE A 515 9.46 35.51 15.76
C ILE A 515 9.57 37.03 15.57
N LYS A 516 9.14 37.54 14.41
CA LYS A 516 9.17 38.98 14.12
C LYS A 516 8.20 39.78 14.99
N LEU A 517 6.98 39.29 15.21
CA LEU A 517 6.03 39.94 16.12
C LEU A 517 6.56 39.95 17.57
N ILE A 518 7.12 38.83 18.05
CA ILE A 518 7.74 38.78 19.38
C ILE A 518 8.87 39.83 19.50
N ALA A 519 9.68 39.97 18.46
CA ALA A 519 10.76 40.97 18.44
C ALA A 519 10.24 42.42 18.38
N ASN A 520 9.04 42.67 17.86
CA ASN A 520 8.47 44.01 17.76
C ASN A 520 7.69 44.44 19.02
N THR A 521 7.43 43.52 19.94
CA THR A 521 6.63 43.78 21.14
C THR A 521 7.26 44.89 22.00
N PRO A 522 6.49 45.92 22.43
CA PRO A 522 7.01 47.11 23.10
C PRO A 522 7.60 46.89 24.50
N SER A 523 7.55 45.66 25.02
CA SER A 523 8.12 45.31 26.33
C SER A 523 9.66 45.33 26.30
N ARG A 524 10.31 46.04 27.23
CA ARG A 524 11.78 46.01 27.42
C ARG A 524 12.26 44.81 28.24
N SER A 525 11.61 43.65 28.10
CA SER A 525 12.06 42.45 28.79
C SER A 525 13.35 41.92 28.15
N ASN A 526 14.24 41.32 28.96
CA ASN A 526 15.48 40.71 28.46
C ASN A 526 15.21 39.67 27.35
N ILE A 527 14.04 39.02 27.39
CA ILE A 527 13.61 38.05 26.39
C ILE A 527 13.40 38.73 25.04
N VAL A 528 12.59 39.80 24.97
CA VAL A 528 12.33 40.53 23.72
C VAL A 528 13.61 41.12 23.13
N LEU A 529 14.50 41.68 23.97
CA LEU A 529 15.80 42.18 23.52
C LEU A 529 16.68 41.06 22.92
N THR A 530 16.58 39.85 23.46
CA THR A 530 17.30 38.67 22.93
C THR A 530 16.74 38.26 21.57
N PHE A 531 15.42 38.24 21.40
CA PHE A 531 14.74 37.99 20.12
C PHE A 531 15.14 39.01 19.05
N GLN A 532 15.16 40.31 19.40
CA GLN A 532 15.57 41.38 18.50
C GLN A 532 17.01 41.22 17.99
N ARG A 533 17.93 40.77 18.85
CA ARG A 533 19.35 40.60 18.48
C ARG A 533 19.62 39.33 17.67
N ASN A 534 18.81 38.28 17.86
CA ASN A 534 19.15 36.92 17.45
C ASN A 534 18.04 36.20 16.64
N ILE A 535 17.30 36.91 15.77
CA ILE A 535 16.21 36.32 14.95
C ILE A 535 16.65 35.03 14.23
N SER A 536 17.82 35.04 13.60
CA SER A 536 18.37 33.89 12.86
C SER A 536 18.58 32.66 13.75
N LEU A 537 18.98 32.86 15.00
CA LEU A 537 19.21 31.79 15.97
C LEU A 537 17.90 31.13 16.38
N PHE A 538 16.83 31.91 16.63
CA PHE A 538 15.53 31.36 16.97
C PHE A 538 14.89 30.61 15.80
N LEU A 539 15.04 31.13 14.58
CA LEU A 539 14.60 30.43 13.37
C LEU A 539 15.38 29.11 13.19
N SER A 540 16.70 29.14 13.39
CA SER A 540 17.55 27.94 13.34
C SER A 540 17.13 26.91 14.40
N LEU A 541 16.82 27.34 15.62
CA LEU A 541 16.34 26.47 16.69
C LEU A 541 15.01 25.79 16.31
N ALA A 542 14.07 26.55 15.73
CA ALA A 542 12.80 25.98 15.27
C ALA A 542 13.00 24.94 14.15
N LEU A 543 13.92 25.19 13.21
CA LEU A 543 14.29 24.23 12.18
C LEU A 543 14.97 22.99 12.75
N TRP A 544 15.82 23.13 13.78
CA TRP A 544 16.41 21.99 14.47
C TRP A 544 15.36 21.12 15.17
N ILE A 545 14.32 21.72 15.76
CA ILE A 545 13.20 20.98 16.33
C ILE A 545 12.45 20.19 15.24
N ASP A 546 12.19 20.80 14.08
CA ASP A 546 11.58 20.11 12.94
C ASP A 546 12.41 18.91 12.47
N ILE A 547 13.71 19.12 12.27
CA ILE A 547 14.64 18.08 11.83
C ILE A 547 14.70 16.95 12.86
N LEU A 548 14.79 17.28 14.15
CA LEU A 548 14.83 16.29 15.24
C LEU A 548 13.57 15.42 15.27
N LEU A 549 12.38 16.04 15.23
CA LEU A 549 11.11 15.32 15.24
C LEU A 549 10.92 14.48 13.97
N CYS A 550 11.30 15.01 12.81
CA CYS A 550 11.28 14.25 11.56
C CYS A 550 12.29 13.10 11.55
N THR A 551 13.44 13.26 12.20
CA THR A 551 14.44 12.20 12.36
C THR A 551 13.89 11.06 13.22
N PHE A 552 13.16 11.36 14.30
CA PHE A 552 12.47 10.32 15.07
C PHE A 552 11.40 9.57 14.26
N LEU A 553 10.74 10.24 13.31
CA LEU A 553 9.82 9.56 12.38
C LEU A 553 10.57 8.59 11.45
N ILE A 554 11.80 8.91 11.03
CA ILE A 554 12.65 8.01 10.20
C ILE A 554 13.02 6.74 10.97
N PHE A 555 13.31 6.85 12.26
CA PHE A 555 13.63 5.71 13.12
C PHE A 555 12.40 4.91 13.61
N SER A 556 11.19 5.34 13.24
CA SER A 556 9.96 4.64 13.59
C SER A 556 9.54 3.66 12.49
N ASP A 557 8.69 2.67 12.82
CA ASP A 557 8.08 1.77 11.84
C ASP A 557 7.15 2.53 10.91
N TYR A 558 7.72 3.19 9.91
CA TYR A 558 7.00 3.86 8.86
C TYR A 558 7.01 2.99 7.61
N LYS A 559 5.83 2.74 7.05
CA LYS A 559 5.69 1.82 5.91
C LYS A 559 4.86 2.47 4.83
N ASN A 560 5.28 2.29 3.58
CA ASN A 560 4.37 2.39 2.45
C ASN A 560 3.51 1.11 2.47
N VAL A 561 2.22 1.27 2.75
CA VAL A 561 1.29 0.15 2.83
C VAL A 561 0.50 0.11 1.53
N ILE A 562 0.40 -1.06 0.94
CA ILE A 562 -0.54 -1.32 -0.16
C ILE A 562 -1.90 -1.46 0.51
N PHE A 563 -2.80 -0.54 0.18
CA PHE A 563 -4.18 -0.64 0.63
C PHE A 563 -4.93 -1.53 -0.35
N TYR A 564 -5.33 -2.72 0.12
CA TYR A 564 -6.13 -3.66 -0.64
C TYR A 564 -7.62 -3.41 -0.39
N LYS A 565 -8.43 -3.22 -1.43
CA LYS A 565 -9.89 -3.06 -1.30
C LYS A 565 -10.60 -3.99 -2.28
N GLU A 566 -11.70 -4.59 -1.81
CA GLU A 566 -12.46 -5.61 -2.57
C GLU A 566 -13.25 -5.02 -3.75
N ASP A 567 -13.53 -3.71 -3.75
CA ASP A 567 -14.33 -3.02 -4.77
C ASP A 567 -13.65 -1.80 -5.43
N ASP A 568 -12.36 -1.56 -5.15
CA ASP A 568 -11.62 -0.41 -5.70
C ASP A 568 -10.16 -0.79 -5.97
N ILE A 569 -9.45 0.02 -6.74
CA ILE A 569 -8.06 -0.24 -7.12
C ILE A 569 -7.14 -0.28 -5.90
N ASN A 570 -6.19 -1.22 -5.88
CA ASN A 570 -5.18 -1.25 -4.83
C ASN A 570 -4.16 -0.13 -5.08
N PHE A 571 -3.77 0.61 -4.03
CA PHE A 571 -2.78 1.69 -4.19
C PHE A 571 -1.90 1.87 -2.95
N GLN A 572 -0.74 2.50 -3.15
CA GLN A 572 0.20 2.79 -2.07
C GLN A 572 -0.22 4.06 -1.31
N ARG A 573 -0.20 3.97 0.02
CA ARG A 573 -0.29 5.15 0.90
C ARG A 573 0.76 5.08 2.01
N CYS A 574 1.15 6.24 2.51
CA CYS A 574 2.05 6.31 3.65
C CYS A 574 1.26 6.09 4.94
N GLU A 575 1.64 5.10 5.74
CA GLU A 575 1.03 4.84 7.05
C GLU A 575 2.03 4.84 8.19
N PHE A 576 1.52 5.24 9.35
CA PHE A 576 2.21 5.24 10.63
C PHE A 576 1.59 4.13 11.50
N PRO A 577 1.99 2.85 11.32
CA PRO A 577 1.41 1.73 12.05
C PRO A 577 1.72 1.78 13.55
N SER A 578 2.95 2.16 13.93
CA SER A 578 3.38 2.16 15.33
C SER A 578 2.72 3.27 16.14
N ILE A 579 2.36 2.97 17.40
CA ILE A 579 1.87 3.98 18.36
C ILE A 579 2.91 5.10 18.54
N PHE A 580 4.19 4.74 18.57
CA PHE A 580 5.30 5.69 18.67
C PHE A 580 5.32 6.72 17.53
N SER A 581 5.18 6.27 16.28
CA SER A 581 5.17 7.18 15.13
C SER A 581 3.95 8.12 15.12
N LYS A 582 2.77 7.62 15.52
CA LYS A 582 1.55 8.44 15.70
C LYS A 582 1.75 9.51 16.78
N LEU A 583 2.38 9.16 17.90
CA LEU A 583 2.67 10.12 18.98
C LEU A 583 3.61 11.22 18.51
N ILE A 584 4.66 10.90 17.76
CA ILE A 584 5.57 11.92 17.21
C ILE A 584 4.83 12.86 16.25
N LEU A 585 3.96 12.33 15.38
CA LEU A 585 3.16 13.13 14.47
C LEU A 585 2.21 14.08 15.24
N ILE A 586 1.57 13.59 16.31
CA ILE A 586 0.75 14.41 17.20
C ILE A 586 1.60 15.50 17.86
N CYS A 587 2.77 15.17 18.38
CA CYS A 587 3.70 16.16 18.96
C CYS A 587 4.09 17.23 17.93
N LEU A 588 4.36 16.86 16.68
CA LEU A 588 4.66 17.80 15.60
C LEU A 588 3.48 18.76 15.35
N ILE A 589 2.25 18.24 15.28
CA ILE A 589 1.03 19.05 15.07
C ILE A 589 0.80 19.99 16.26
N LEU A 590 0.90 19.49 17.49
CA LEU A 590 0.72 20.28 18.72
C LEU A 590 1.78 21.40 18.81
N TYR A 591 3.02 21.11 18.43
CA TYR A 591 4.10 22.08 18.34
C TYR A 591 3.76 23.22 17.36
N LYS A 592 3.24 22.91 16.16
CA LYS A 592 2.81 23.94 15.20
C LYS A 592 1.60 24.73 15.68
N LEU A 593 0.62 24.07 16.30
CA LEU A 593 -0.55 24.72 16.89
C LEU A 593 -0.14 25.71 17.99
N LEU A 594 0.81 25.33 18.85
CA LEU A 594 1.34 26.21 19.89
C LEU A 594 1.95 27.48 19.30
N ILE A 595 2.70 27.37 18.19
CA ILE A 595 3.26 28.53 17.48
C ILE A 595 2.15 29.44 16.98
N LEU A 596 1.08 28.89 16.38
CA LEU A 596 -0.07 29.69 15.92
C LEU A 596 -0.78 30.39 17.08
N ILE A 597 -0.95 29.71 18.22
CA ILE A 597 -1.56 30.32 19.41
C ILE A 597 -0.71 31.51 19.88
N ILE A 598 0.61 31.35 19.95
CA ILE A 598 1.54 32.45 20.29
C ILE A 598 1.42 33.56 19.24
N HIS A 599 1.30 33.21 17.96
CA HIS A 599 1.16 34.16 16.87
C HIS A 599 -0.11 35.02 17.04
N PHE A 600 -1.27 34.38 17.26
CA PHE A 600 -2.54 35.06 17.53
C PHE A 600 -2.49 35.95 18.78
N LEU A 601 -1.82 35.51 19.85
CA LEU A 601 -1.66 36.31 21.07
C LEU A 601 -0.87 37.60 20.80
N HIS A 602 0.20 37.53 19.99
CA HIS A 602 0.97 38.71 19.62
C HIS A 602 0.22 39.63 18.65
N ILE A 603 -0.51 39.07 17.67
CA ILE A 603 -1.44 39.82 16.81
C ILE A 603 -2.46 40.59 17.66
N TYR A 604 -3.03 39.94 18.67
CA TYR A 604 -3.95 40.60 19.60
C TYR A 604 -3.26 41.73 20.36
N MET A 605 -2.06 41.52 20.92
CA MET A 605 -1.35 42.56 21.67
C MET A 605 -1.00 43.78 20.81
N GLU A 606 -0.65 43.58 19.54
CA GLU A 606 -0.20 44.66 18.64
C GLU A 606 -1.34 45.23 17.76
N TRP A 607 -2.57 44.74 17.90
CA TRP A 607 -3.72 45.05 17.03
C TRP A 607 -3.96 46.53 16.72
N ASN A 608 -3.69 47.41 17.70
CA ASN A 608 -3.91 48.85 17.59
C ASN A 608 -2.64 49.65 17.28
N ASP A 609 -1.50 49.00 16.97
CA ASP A 609 -0.29 49.69 16.53
C ASP A 609 -0.53 50.38 15.18
N ILE A 610 -0.40 51.71 15.15
CA ILE A 610 -0.67 52.53 13.96
C ILE A 610 0.32 52.21 12.82
N PHE A 611 1.55 51.84 13.13
CA PHE A 611 2.60 51.58 12.15
C PHE A 611 2.49 50.19 11.51
N LEU A 612 2.05 49.18 12.27
CA LEU A 612 1.94 47.79 11.81
C LEU A 612 0.49 47.35 11.51
N LYS A 613 -0.47 48.26 11.59
CA LYS A 613 -1.91 47.97 11.44
C LYS A 613 -2.29 47.12 10.23
N ILE A 614 -1.70 47.40 9.07
CA ILE A 614 -2.00 46.66 7.83
C ILE A 614 -1.36 45.28 7.89
N ASP A 615 -0.10 45.19 8.33
CA ASP A 615 0.64 43.94 8.46
C ASP A 615 -0.07 42.97 9.40
N ILE A 616 -0.47 43.45 10.57
CA ILE A 616 -1.12 42.65 11.62
C ILE A 616 -2.47 42.10 11.14
N ARG A 617 -3.25 42.90 10.39
CA ARG A 617 -4.52 42.46 9.81
C ARG A 617 -4.32 41.38 8.75
N LEU A 618 -3.35 41.57 7.85
CA LEU A 618 -3.05 40.57 6.82
C LEU A 618 -2.57 39.25 7.42
N LEU A 619 -1.71 39.31 8.45
CA LEU A 619 -1.27 38.14 9.21
C LEU A 619 -2.43 37.42 9.88
N PHE A 620 -3.34 38.18 10.53
CA PHE A 620 -4.52 37.60 11.17
C PHE A 620 -5.41 36.83 10.20
N TYR A 621 -5.71 37.40 9.03
CA TYR A 621 -6.48 36.69 8.00
C TYR A 621 -5.74 35.46 7.50
N SER A 622 -4.44 35.57 7.25
CA SER A 622 -3.62 34.45 6.83
C SER A 622 -3.63 33.30 7.84
N ASP A 623 -3.48 33.59 9.13
CA ASP A 623 -3.44 32.58 10.20
C ASP A 623 -4.79 31.87 10.38
N ILE A 624 -5.91 32.57 10.16
CA ILE A 624 -7.24 31.94 10.16
C ILE A 624 -7.32 30.88 9.04
N PHE A 625 -6.90 31.24 7.83
CA PHE A 625 -6.89 30.28 6.71
C PHE A 625 -5.90 29.14 6.93
N VAL A 626 -4.73 29.41 7.50
CA VAL A 626 -3.76 28.38 7.91
C VAL A 626 -4.41 27.36 8.84
N LEU A 627 -5.18 27.81 9.84
CA LEU A 627 -5.90 26.93 10.75
C LEU A 627 -6.98 26.12 10.02
N ILE A 628 -7.78 26.77 9.16
CA ILE A 628 -8.84 26.12 8.38
C ILE A 628 -8.26 25.01 7.49
N PHE A 629 -7.22 25.29 6.69
CA PHE A 629 -6.59 24.28 5.84
C PHE A 629 -5.92 23.17 6.64
N GLY A 630 -5.33 23.48 7.80
CA GLY A 630 -4.79 22.47 8.71
C GLY A 630 -5.87 21.51 9.21
N ILE A 631 -7.02 22.03 9.64
CA ILE A 631 -8.18 21.22 10.06
C ILE A 631 -8.72 20.38 8.90
N MET A 632 -8.92 20.99 7.73
CA MET A 632 -9.37 20.28 6.53
C MET A 632 -8.42 19.15 6.14
N PHE A 633 -7.10 19.36 6.23
CA PHE A 633 -6.10 18.34 5.91
C PHE A 633 -6.20 17.12 6.84
N ILE A 634 -6.47 17.35 8.14
CA ILE A 634 -6.67 16.30 9.13
C ILE A 634 -7.97 15.53 8.84
N ILE A 635 -9.08 16.24 8.60
CA ILE A 635 -10.38 15.63 8.29
C ILE A 635 -10.27 14.76 7.04
N VAL A 636 -9.74 15.30 5.94
CA VAL A 636 -9.54 14.57 4.68
C VAL A 636 -8.65 13.35 4.84
N SER A 637 -7.61 13.44 5.67
CA SER A 637 -6.74 12.31 5.97
C SER A 637 -7.46 11.17 6.70
N TYR A 638 -8.60 11.46 7.36
CA TYR A 638 -9.43 10.45 8.00
C TYR A 638 -10.57 9.96 7.11
N THR A 639 -11.20 10.82 6.30
CA THR A 639 -12.40 10.51 5.52
C THR A 639 -12.11 9.76 4.22
N PHE A 640 -11.20 10.24 3.38
CA PHE A 640 -11.01 9.73 2.01
C PHE A 640 -9.92 8.65 1.90
N LYS A 641 -9.95 7.63 2.77
CA LYS A 641 -8.89 6.59 2.81
C LYS A 641 -8.96 5.54 1.70
N THR A 642 -10.11 5.44 1.03
CA THR A 642 -10.47 4.24 0.27
C THR A 642 -10.29 4.38 -1.23
N ASN A 643 -10.21 5.60 -1.76
CA ASN A 643 -10.13 5.85 -3.19
C ASN A 643 -8.86 6.65 -3.52
N LEU A 644 -8.04 6.14 -4.45
CA LEU A 644 -6.74 6.72 -4.81
C LEU A 644 -6.85 8.20 -5.22
N THR A 645 -7.74 8.48 -6.18
CA THR A 645 -7.95 9.80 -6.76
C THR A 645 -8.40 10.79 -5.69
N MET A 646 -9.40 10.42 -4.89
CA MET A 646 -9.91 11.28 -3.83
C MET A 646 -8.88 11.52 -2.74
N TYR A 647 -8.13 10.49 -2.32
CA TYR A 647 -7.13 10.58 -1.25
C TYR A 647 -6.04 11.61 -1.57
N TYR A 648 -5.48 11.56 -2.78
CA TYR A 648 -4.39 12.44 -3.16
C TYR A 648 -4.85 13.81 -3.68
N SER A 649 -5.92 13.87 -4.48
CA SER A 649 -6.40 15.13 -5.05
C SER A 649 -6.86 16.10 -3.97
N SER A 650 -7.64 15.61 -2.99
CA SER A 650 -8.13 16.44 -1.89
C SER A 650 -6.98 17.03 -1.05
N LYS A 651 -5.94 16.24 -0.74
CA LYS A 651 -4.74 16.72 -0.02
C LYS A 651 -3.94 17.72 -0.84
N ASN A 652 -3.74 17.47 -2.13
CA ASN A 652 -3.04 18.39 -3.03
C ASN A 652 -3.76 19.72 -3.12
N ILE A 653 -5.09 19.72 -3.27
CA ILE A 653 -5.92 20.94 -3.33
C ILE A 653 -5.80 21.75 -2.03
N ILE A 654 -5.84 21.08 -0.87
CA ILE A 654 -5.71 21.74 0.43
C ILE A 654 -4.33 22.40 0.60
N VAL A 655 -3.25 21.68 0.29
CA VAL A 655 -1.88 22.22 0.41
C VAL A 655 -1.65 23.35 -0.61
N PHE A 656 -2.17 23.20 -1.83
CA PHE A 656 -2.12 24.26 -2.84
C PHE A 656 -2.87 25.51 -2.38
N GLY A 657 -4.12 25.35 -1.92
CA GLY A 657 -4.94 26.43 -1.39
C GLY A 657 -4.26 27.15 -0.23
N TYR A 658 -3.68 26.40 0.71
CA TYR A 658 -2.84 26.94 1.79
C TYR A 658 -1.73 27.84 1.24
N CYS A 659 -0.95 27.36 0.27
CA CYS A 659 0.21 28.08 -0.28
C CYS A 659 -0.21 29.37 -1.00
N ILE A 660 -1.23 29.28 -1.86
CA ILE A 660 -1.72 30.42 -2.64
C ILE A 660 -2.34 31.47 -1.73
N ILE A 661 -3.14 31.09 -0.73
CA ILE A 661 -3.77 32.06 0.17
C ILE A 661 -2.73 32.76 1.05
N ASN A 662 -1.72 32.05 1.55
CA ASN A 662 -0.61 32.65 2.28
C ASN A 662 0.19 33.63 1.38
N LEU A 663 0.47 33.25 0.14
CA LEU A 663 1.12 34.13 -0.84
C LEU A 663 0.25 35.37 -1.13
N CYS A 664 -1.05 35.20 -1.30
CA CYS A 664 -1.99 36.27 -1.58
C CYS A 664 -2.07 37.29 -0.43
N PHE A 665 -2.37 36.83 0.80
CA PHE A 665 -2.56 37.73 1.93
C PHE A 665 -1.25 38.35 2.42
N ASN A 666 -0.17 37.59 2.53
CA ASN A 666 1.06 38.12 3.13
C ASN A 666 1.97 38.82 2.13
N PHE A 667 1.84 38.54 0.84
CA PHE A 667 2.75 39.05 -0.18
C PHE A 667 2.06 39.90 -1.24
N LEU A 668 1.11 39.34 -2.00
CA LEU A 668 0.46 40.03 -3.13
C LEU A 668 -0.37 41.25 -2.70
N SER A 669 -1.13 41.12 -1.61
CA SER A 669 -2.00 42.19 -1.07
C SER A 669 -1.24 43.51 -0.84
N ARG A 670 0.06 43.43 -0.48
CA ARG A 670 0.93 44.58 -0.19
C ARG A 670 1.11 45.48 -1.41
N PHE A 671 1.08 44.93 -2.62
CA PHE A 671 1.15 45.74 -3.84
C PHE A 671 -0.09 46.65 -3.96
N PHE A 672 -1.27 46.20 -3.54
CA PHE A 672 -2.52 46.95 -3.67
C PHE A 672 -2.76 47.98 -2.55
N VAL A 673 -1.95 47.99 -1.50
CA VAL A 673 -2.02 48.99 -0.43
C VAL A 673 -1.59 50.37 -0.95
N SER A 674 -2.38 51.42 -0.69
CA SER A 674 -2.07 52.80 -1.13
C SER A 674 -0.71 53.29 -0.61
N SER A 675 0.12 53.88 -1.48
CA SER A 675 1.40 54.49 -1.10
C SER A 675 1.23 55.67 -0.13
N SER A 676 0.08 56.35 -0.17
CA SER A 676 -0.22 57.47 0.73
C SER A 676 -0.27 57.07 2.21
N PHE A 677 -0.56 55.80 2.52
CA PHE A 677 -0.56 55.28 3.88
C PHE A 677 0.86 55.26 4.48
N TYR A 678 1.86 54.86 3.69
CA TYR A 678 3.26 54.79 4.14
C TYR A 678 3.95 56.16 4.11
N GLU A 679 3.51 57.09 3.25
CA GLU A 679 4.05 58.44 3.13
C GLU A 679 3.52 59.39 4.21
N LYS A 680 2.23 59.28 4.60
CA LYS A 680 1.58 60.19 5.57
C LYS A 680 2.06 60.03 7.01
N ASN A 681 2.62 58.86 7.36
CA ASN A 681 3.07 58.55 8.73
C ASN A 681 4.56 58.83 9.00
N ASN A 682 5.25 59.58 8.11
CA ASN A 682 6.64 60.04 8.26
C ASN A 682 7.54 59.01 8.96
N ILE A 683 7.59 57.79 8.40
CA ILE A 683 8.20 56.63 9.02
C ILE A 683 9.66 56.97 9.32
N ASN A 684 10.00 57.08 10.60
CA ASN A 684 11.38 57.14 11.04
C ASN A 684 11.95 55.72 10.89
N VAL A 685 12.30 55.38 9.64
CA VAL A 685 12.79 54.06 9.17
C VAL A 685 13.85 53.52 10.12
N LYS A 686 14.63 54.41 10.76
CA LYS A 686 15.62 54.11 11.78
C LYS A 686 15.10 53.19 12.90
N LYS A 687 13.93 53.42 13.52
CA LYS A 687 13.52 52.64 14.72
C LYS A 687 13.20 51.17 14.44
N TYR A 688 12.70 50.85 13.24
CA TYR A 688 12.36 49.48 12.83
C TYR A 688 13.41 48.83 11.90
N ALA A 689 14.30 49.64 11.28
CA ALA A 689 15.43 49.17 10.49
C ALA A 689 16.71 48.95 11.32
N TYR A 690 16.90 49.64 12.47
CA TYR A 690 18.05 49.41 13.36
C TYR A 690 18.03 48.03 14.04
N THR A 691 16.95 47.28 13.95
CA THR A 691 16.90 45.87 14.37
C THR A 691 17.57 44.93 13.35
N PHE A 692 18.19 45.45 12.28
CA PHE A 692 18.78 44.64 11.20
C PHE A 692 20.21 45.01 10.78
N ASN A 693 20.77 46.15 11.21
CA ASN A 693 22.19 46.39 11.00
C ASN A 693 22.96 45.80 12.18
N GLU A 694 23.97 44.97 11.89
CA GLU A 694 24.95 44.51 12.88
C GLU A 694 25.33 45.67 13.80
N ILE A 695 25.06 45.50 15.09
CA ILE A 695 25.36 46.51 16.10
C ILE A 695 26.89 46.59 16.18
N ASN A 696 27.48 47.59 15.51
CA ASN A 696 28.87 47.97 15.73
C ASN A 696 29.07 48.34 17.22
N GLU A 697 30.23 47.96 17.75
CA GLU A 697 30.55 47.89 19.18
C GLU A 697 30.46 49.20 19.98
N THR A 698 30.27 50.35 19.33
CA THR A 698 30.31 51.67 19.97
C THR A 698 29.09 52.04 20.80
N ASN A 699 27.96 51.32 20.72
CA ASN A 699 26.73 51.65 21.47
C ASN A 699 26.47 50.77 22.73
N LYS A 700 27.48 50.05 23.22
CA LYS A 700 27.34 49.13 24.37
C LYS A 700 27.07 49.82 25.73
N ASN A 701 27.34 51.12 25.89
CA ASN A 701 27.47 51.72 27.23
C ASN A 701 26.27 52.55 27.74
N GLU A 702 25.22 52.80 26.96
CA GLU A 702 24.10 53.67 27.41
C GLU A 702 22.89 52.92 28.01
N ILE A 703 22.90 51.58 28.09
CA ILE A 703 21.69 50.79 28.47
C ILE A 703 21.79 50.15 29.87
N ILE A 704 22.91 50.28 30.59
CA ILE A 704 23.17 49.43 31.77
C ILE A 704 22.49 49.89 33.08
N ASP A 705 22.06 51.14 33.24
CA ASP A 705 21.52 51.59 34.54
C ASP A 705 20.00 51.69 34.62
N SER A 706 19.35 50.60 35.06
CA SER A 706 18.30 50.65 36.11
C SER A 706 17.85 49.24 36.49
N ASN A 707 18.40 48.70 37.58
CA ASN A 707 17.92 47.47 38.22
C ASN A 707 16.68 47.75 39.09
N TYR A 708 15.60 46.97 38.94
CA TYR A 708 14.58 46.80 39.97
C TYR A 708 14.19 45.32 40.09
N LYS A 709 14.45 44.74 41.28
CA LYS A 709 13.93 43.43 41.71
C LYS A 709 12.59 43.64 42.41
N SER A 710 11.60 42.78 42.14
CA SER A 710 10.56 42.45 43.12
C SER A 710 10.05 41.01 42.91
N ASN A 711 9.93 40.29 44.02
CA ASN A 711 9.32 38.96 44.11
C ASN A 711 7.79 39.10 44.19
N GLU A 712 7.05 38.44 43.32
CA GLU A 712 5.58 38.32 43.41
C GLU A 712 5.11 36.88 43.15
N SER A 713 4.08 36.49 43.91
CA SER A 713 3.49 35.14 43.94
C SER A 713 2.60 34.83 42.72
N LEU A 714 2.41 33.54 42.43
CA LEU A 714 1.86 33.01 41.17
C LEU A 714 0.46 33.52 40.80
N ASN A 715 -0.42 33.80 41.78
CA ASN A 715 -1.79 34.26 41.55
C ASN A 715 -1.90 35.78 41.28
N GLN A 716 -0.96 36.59 41.77
CA GLN A 716 -0.84 38.02 41.36
C GLN A 716 -0.21 38.14 39.96
N LYS A 717 0.62 37.17 39.56
CA LYS A 717 1.23 37.12 38.22
C LYS A 717 0.19 36.98 37.10
N LEU A 718 -0.83 36.14 37.28
CA LEU A 718 -1.87 35.88 36.26
C LEU A 718 -2.82 37.08 36.06
N THR A 719 -3.24 37.73 37.14
CA THR A 719 -4.03 38.98 37.08
C THR A 719 -3.20 40.15 36.54
N GLY A 720 -1.91 40.22 36.90
CA GLY A 720 -0.94 41.16 36.33
C GLY A 720 -0.67 40.94 34.83
N LEU A 721 -0.60 39.68 34.35
CA LEU A 721 -0.35 39.36 32.94
C LEU A 721 -1.53 39.78 32.05
N LYS A 722 -2.76 39.48 32.48
CA LYS A 722 -3.99 39.89 31.79
C LYS A 722 -4.10 41.41 31.69
N ASN A 723 -3.79 42.12 32.78
CA ASN A 723 -3.77 43.58 32.80
C ASN A 723 -2.64 44.16 31.93
N LYS A 724 -1.46 43.55 31.91
CA LYS A 724 -0.35 43.94 31.01
C LYS A 724 -0.71 43.76 29.54
N MET A 725 -1.29 42.61 29.15
CA MET A 725 -1.74 42.37 27.78
C MET A 725 -2.80 43.38 27.33
N ARG A 726 -3.78 43.68 28.21
CA ARG A 726 -4.79 44.71 27.96
C ARG A 726 -4.14 46.08 27.76
N ASN A 727 -3.16 46.44 28.59
CA ASN A 727 -2.47 47.72 28.47
C ASN A 727 -1.63 47.83 27.19
N TYR A 728 -1.07 46.73 26.68
CA TYR A 728 -0.42 46.72 25.36
C TYR A 728 -1.42 46.87 24.22
N HIS A 729 -2.56 46.17 24.29
CA HIS A 729 -3.62 46.26 23.28
C HIS A 729 -4.19 47.68 23.14
N TYR A 730 -4.35 48.42 24.25
CA TYR A 730 -4.91 49.79 24.24
C TYR A 730 -3.85 50.90 24.31
N GLY A 731 -2.57 50.57 24.49
CA GLY A 731 -1.49 51.55 24.64
C GLY A 731 -0.98 52.04 23.30
N SER A 732 -1.32 53.26 22.90
CA SER A 732 -0.67 53.91 21.76
C SER A 732 0.78 54.28 22.10
N THR A 733 1.74 53.86 21.30
CA THR A 733 3.15 54.27 21.40
C THR A 733 3.30 55.77 21.09
N ILE A 734 3.08 56.64 22.07
CA ILE A 734 3.48 58.06 22.06
C ILE A 734 4.62 58.18 23.08
N ILE A 735 5.88 57.98 22.65
CA ILE A 735 6.80 59.07 22.21
C ILE A 735 6.79 60.19 23.24
N THR A 736 7.76 60.11 24.14
CA THR A 736 7.94 61.01 25.27
C THR A 736 9.04 62.04 24.95
N ASN A 737 8.78 63.30 25.27
CA ASN A 737 9.62 64.48 24.97
C ASN A 737 11.00 64.43 25.65
N ILE A 738 12.05 64.78 24.89
CA ILE A 738 13.35 65.23 25.42
C ILE A 738 13.30 66.78 25.43
N PRO A 739 13.60 67.47 26.54
CA PRO A 739 13.59 68.93 26.54
C PRO A 739 14.81 69.48 25.78
N ASN A 740 14.56 70.24 24.72
CA ASN A 740 15.58 71.07 24.08
C ASN A 740 15.95 72.22 25.04
N GLN A 741 17.21 72.30 25.42
CA GLN A 741 17.82 73.52 25.94
C GLN A 741 17.87 74.55 24.80
N ASN A 742 16.89 75.46 24.72
CA ASN A 742 17.07 76.80 24.13
C ASN A 742 15.91 77.79 24.30
N ASP A 743 14.98 77.59 25.23
CA ASP A 743 13.99 78.61 25.59
C ASP A 743 14.10 79.00 27.07
N LYS A 744 15.16 79.76 27.39
CA LYS A 744 15.24 80.57 28.60
C LYS A 744 15.54 81.99 28.20
N GLN A 745 14.53 82.77 27.80
CA GLN A 745 14.62 84.22 27.98
C GLN A 745 13.33 85.04 28.02
N ASN A 746 12.14 84.51 27.74
CA ASN A 746 10.92 85.30 27.87
C ASN A 746 9.87 84.52 28.65
N ASP A 747 9.77 84.82 29.95
CA ASP A 747 8.52 84.86 30.73
C ASP A 747 8.85 84.97 32.23
N LYS A 748 9.40 86.13 32.60
CA LYS A 748 9.33 86.68 33.96
C LYS A 748 8.68 88.06 33.86
N GLN A 749 7.40 88.12 33.49
CA GLN A 749 6.69 89.41 33.62
C GLN A 749 5.16 89.41 33.69
N ASN A 750 4.45 88.29 33.93
CA ASN A 750 2.97 88.35 34.02
C ASN A 750 2.33 87.66 35.24
N ASP A 751 3.08 87.43 36.32
CA ASP A 751 2.49 87.14 37.64
C ASP A 751 2.39 88.41 38.48
N LYS A 752 1.39 89.25 38.17
CA LYS A 752 0.75 90.23 39.09
C LYS A 752 -0.34 91.03 38.37
N GLN A 753 -1.45 90.38 38.00
CA GLN A 753 -2.78 91.01 37.88
C GLN A 753 -3.83 89.98 37.43
N ASN A 754 -4.48 89.30 38.39
CA ASN A 754 -5.93 89.04 38.38
C ASN A 754 -6.38 88.14 39.55
N ASN A 755 -6.06 88.55 40.78
CA ASN A 755 -6.83 88.16 41.96
C ASN A 755 -7.65 89.38 42.41
N ASN A 756 -8.82 89.56 41.78
CA ASN A 756 -10.06 90.13 42.34
C ASN A 756 -11.02 90.50 41.21
N GLN A 757 -11.97 89.62 40.90
CA GLN A 757 -13.36 89.96 40.53
C GLN A 757 -14.13 88.69 40.15
N ASN A 758 -14.82 88.09 41.13
CA ASN A 758 -16.25 87.77 41.09
C ASN A 758 -16.58 86.64 42.07
N ASN A 759 -16.85 87.06 43.31
CA ASN A 759 -17.76 86.37 44.21
C ASN A 759 -19.02 87.26 44.32
N ASN A 760 -20.19 86.62 44.29
CA ASN A 760 -21.55 87.11 44.55
C ASN A 760 -22.36 87.84 43.44
N GLN A 761 -23.36 87.10 42.91
CA GLN A 761 -24.81 87.41 42.71
C GLN A 761 -25.36 86.37 41.71
N ASN A 762 -26.43 85.58 41.86
CA ASN A 762 -27.60 85.39 42.74
C ASN A 762 -28.01 83.89 42.60
N LYS A 763 -28.40 83.06 43.59
CA LYS A 763 -29.50 83.03 44.59
C LYS A 763 -30.95 82.94 44.04
N ASN A 764 -31.56 81.77 44.30
CA ASN A 764 -32.97 81.42 44.62
C ASN A 764 -34.04 81.12 43.53
N GLN A 765 -34.52 79.85 43.48
CA GLN A 765 -35.86 79.31 43.91
C GLN A 765 -36.01 77.81 43.45
N ASN A 766 -36.01 76.78 44.33
CA ASN A 766 -37.13 76.05 45.00
C ASN A 766 -38.25 75.53 44.06
N ASN A 767 -38.88 74.33 44.14
CA ASN A 767 -38.99 73.25 45.16
C ASN A 767 -39.76 71.98 44.63
N ASN A 768 -39.50 70.80 45.24
CA ASN A 768 -40.37 69.61 45.56
C ASN A 768 -40.96 68.67 44.45
N GLN A 769 -41.13 67.33 44.60
CA GLN A 769 -41.07 66.37 45.74
C GLN A 769 -41.08 64.85 45.32
N ASN A 770 -40.33 64.00 46.07
CA ASN A 770 -40.56 62.61 46.59
C ASN A 770 -41.06 61.42 45.71
N ASN A 771 -40.54 60.17 45.88
CA ASN A 771 -40.64 59.33 47.10
C ASN A 771 -39.57 58.19 47.26
N ASN A 772 -39.30 57.88 48.54
CA ASN A 772 -38.51 56.82 49.25
C ASN A 772 -38.88 55.34 48.95
N GLN A 773 -38.32 54.24 49.49
CA GLN A 773 -37.06 53.76 50.12
C GLN A 773 -37.40 52.39 50.82
N ASN A 774 -36.39 51.51 51.02
CA ASN A 774 -36.31 50.30 51.90
C ASN A 774 -36.77 48.90 51.38
N GLN A 775 -36.30 47.74 51.88
CA GLN A 775 -35.00 47.13 52.31
C GLN A 775 -35.32 45.73 52.91
N ASN A 776 -34.32 44.82 52.91
CA ASN A 776 -34.13 43.58 53.73
C ASN A 776 -34.84 42.28 53.27
N GLN A 777 -34.27 41.05 53.40
CA GLN A 777 -33.50 40.46 54.53
C GLN A 777 -32.81 39.08 54.17
N ASN A 778 -31.59 38.83 54.72
CA ASN A 778 -30.89 37.60 55.27
C ASN A 778 -31.02 36.17 54.65
N GLU A 779 -30.16 35.15 54.82
CA GLU A 779 -28.78 34.82 55.31
C GLU A 779 -28.53 33.29 55.11
N ASN A 780 -27.26 32.85 54.88
CA ASN A 780 -26.55 31.59 55.30
C ASN A 780 -27.08 30.16 54.89
N GLN A 781 -26.33 29.05 54.70
CA GLN A 781 -24.98 28.55 55.08
C GLN A 781 -24.65 27.16 54.38
N ASN A 782 -23.34 26.85 54.16
CA ASN A 782 -22.57 25.55 54.20
C ASN A 782 -23.04 24.23 53.49
N GLU A 783 -22.27 23.18 53.16
CA GLU A 783 -20.86 22.79 52.85
C GLU A 783 -20.89 21.29 52.36
N ASN A 784 -19.98 20.91 51.43
CA ASN A 784 -19.27 19.62 51.20
C ASN A 784 -19.89 18.22 50.83
N HIS A 785 -19.36 17.68 49.70
CA HIS A 785 -18.73 16.37 49.41
C HIS A 785 -19.45 15.14 48.77
N ASN A 786 -18.88 14.71 47.60
CA ASN A 786 -18.54 13.36 47.05
C ASN A 786 -19.62 12.26 46.89
N GLU A 787 -19.61 11.29 45.96
CA GLU A 787 -18.91 10.90 44.69
C GLU A 787 -19.65 9.63 44.15
N ASN A 788 -19.52 9.32 42.84
CA ASN A 788 -19.67 8.01 42.14
C ASN A 788 -21.11 7.40 41.98
N GLN A 789 -21.53 6.71 40.90
CA GLN A 789 -20.88 5.96 39.79
C GLN A 789 -21.92 5.58 38.69
N ASN A 790 -21.49 5.45 37.40
CA ASN A 790 -21.86 4.51 36.29
C ASN A 790 -23.33 4.03 36.04
N GLU A 791 -23.87 3.67 34.86
CA GLU A 791 -23.44 3.41 33.47
C GLU A 791 -24.69 3.18 32.54
N ASN A 792 -24.55 3.48 31.23
CA ASN A 792 -25.12 2.83 30.01
C ASN A 792 -26.63 2.59 29.75
N ARG A 793 -27.15 3.12 28.62
CA ARG A 793 -27.56 2.38 27.39
C ARG A 793 -28.09 3.26 26.23
N ASN A 794 -27.95 2.72 25.01
CA ASN A 794 -28.04 3.30 23.65
C ASN A 794 -29.44 3.62 23.05
N GLU A 795 -29.40 4.59 22.12
CA GLU A 795 -30.04 4.83 20.79
C GLU A 795 -31.30 4.07 20.28
N ASN A 796 -32.20 4.86 19.63
CA ASN A 796 -32.74 4.74 18.25
C ASN A 796 -33.69 5.94 17.99
N GLN A 797 -33.52 6.82 16.99
CA GLN A 797 -33.59 6.78 15.50
C GLN A 797 -34.93 7.28 14.90
N ASN A 798 -34.78 8.11 13.85
CA ASN A 798 -35.64 8.34 12.66
C ASN A 798 -36.69 9.48 12.54
N GLU A 799 -36.41 10.26 11.48
CA GLU A 799 -37.25 10.67 10.33
C GLU A 799 -38.36 11.73 10.40
N ASN A 800 -38.25 12.65 9.42
CA ASN A 800 -39.26 13.56 8.91
C ASN A 800 -40.24 12.83 7.96
N GLN A 801 -41.54 13.13 8.05
CA GLN A 801 -42.46 13.27 6.91
C GLN A 801 -43.79 13.98 7.29
N ASN A 802 -44.20 14.91 6.41
CA ASN A 802 -45.55 15.38 6.02
C ASN A 802 -46.61 15.90 7.02
N GLU A 803 -47.21 17.06 6.71
CA GLU A 803 -48.66 17.18 6.44
C GLU A 803 -49.08 18.52 5.76
N ASN A 804 -50.17 18.42 4.97
CA ASN A 804 -50.75 19.35 3.98
C ASN A 804 -51.66 20.48 4.54
N ARG A 805 -51.89 21.56 3.75
CA ARG A 805 -53.25 22.06 3.31
C ARG A 805 -53.24 23.27 2.33
N ASN A 806 -53.84 23.05 1.15
CA ASN A 806 -54.65 23.85 0.19
C ASN A 806 -54.66 25.40 0.16
N GLU A 807 -54.51 26.01 -1.04
CA GLU A 807 -55.58 26.54 -1.97
C GLU A 807 -55.03 27.55 -3.03
N ASN A 808 -55.14 27.25 -4.34
CA ASN A 808 -55.80 28.09 -5.40
C ASN A 808 -55.47 27.66 -6.86
N GLN A 809 -56.49 27.79 -7.72
CA GLN A 809 -56.61 27.31 -9.11
C GLN A 809 -56.23 28.36 -10.19
N ASN A 810 -55.85 27.84 -11.38
CA ASN A 810 -55.98 28.33 -12.78
C ASN A 810 -55.38 29.69 -13.23
N GLU A 811 -54.43 29.67 -14.18
CA GLU A 811 -54.64 30.02 -15.62
C GLU A 811 -53.32 30.01 -16.45
N ASN A 812 -53.47 29.74 -17.76
CA ASN A 812 -52.56 29.91 -18.92
C ASN A 812 -51.65 28.75 -19.37
N GLN A 813 -52.26 27.91 -20.22
CA GLN A 813 -51.65 27.25 -21.39
C GLN A 813 -51.59 28.24 -22.59
N ASN A 814 -50.68 27.95 -23.53
CA ASN A 814 -50.42 28.58 -24.84
C ASN A 814 -49.44 29.76 -24.86
N GLU A 815 -48.14 29.45 -24.92
CA GLU A 815 -47.19 29.92 -25.94
C GLU A 815 -45.84 29.22 -25.67
N ASN A 816 -45.19 28.66 -26.71
CA ASN A 816 -43.84 28.05 -26.77
C ASN A 816 -43.77 26.56 -27.17
N GLN A 817 -44.47 26.15 -28.23
CA GLN A 817 -44.26 24.84 -28.87
C GLN A 817 -43.63 24.88 -30.28
N ASN A 818 -43.12 26.01 -30.77
CA ASN A 818 -42.64 26.10 -32.16
C ASN A 818 -41.17 26.54 -32.40
N GLU A 819 -40.29 26.59 -31.40
CA GLU A 819 -38.88 26.96 -31.66
C GLU A 819 -37.83 25.86 -31.41
N ASN A 820 -38.12 24.78 -30.68
CA ASN A 820 -37.07 23.81 -30.28
C ASN A 820 -36.91 22.54 -31.13
N GLN A 821 -37.47 22.48 -32.35
CA GLN A 821 -37.32 21.28 -33.21
C GLN A 821 -36.46 21.48 -34.48
N ASN A 822 -36.11 22.71 -34.88
CA ASN A 822 -35.37 22.94 -36.12
C ASN A 822 -33.87 23.22 -35.96
N GLU A 823 -33.36 23.50 -34.76
CA GLU A 823 -31.90 23.72 -34.55
C GLU A 823 -31.12 22.42 -34.28
N ASN A 824 -31.72 21.41 -33.63
CA ASN A 824 -30.99 20.20 -33.21
C ASN A 824 -30.74 19.14 -34.31
N GLN A 825 -31.30 19.30 -35.52
CA GLN A 825 -31.09 18.34 -36.61
C GLN A 825 -30.01 18.75 -37.64
N ASN A 826 -29.68 20.04 -37.75
CA ASN A 826 -28.71 20.51 -38.76
C ASN A 826 -27.26 20.62 -38.25
N GLU A 827 -27.02 20.72 -36.95
CA GLU A 827 -25.64 20.76 -36.40
C GLU A 827 -25.02 19.35 -36.27
N ASN A 828 -25.80 18.33 -35.88
CA ASN A 828 -25.27 16.98 -35.63
C ASN A 828 -24.87 16.17 -36.90
N GLN A 829 -25.30 16.60 -38.10
CA GLN A 829 -24.94 15.90 -39.35
C GLN A 829 -23.71 16.49 -40.04
N ASN A 830 -23.38 17.77 -39.84
CA ASN A 830 -22.26 18.43 -40.52
C ASN A 830 -20.92 18.33 -39.76
N GLU A 831 -20.91 18.19 -38.44
CA GLU A 831 -19.67 18.00 -37.68
C GLU A 831 -19.14 16.55 -37.77
N ASN A 832 -20.01 15.55 -37.70
CA ASN A 832 -19.60 14.13 -37.71
C ASN A 832 -19.01 13.62 -39.04
N GLN A 833 -19.26 14.30 -40.17
CA GLN A 833 -18.70 13.92 -41.48
C GLN A 833 -17.34 14.58 -41.78
N ASN A 834 -17.05 15.75 -41.20
CA ASN A 834 -15.80 16.47 -41.47
C ASN A 834 -14.65 16.11 -40.51
N GLU A 835 -14.94 15.65 -39.28
CA GLU A 835 -13.89 15.18 -38.36
C GLU A 835 -13.40 13.77 -38.71
N ASN A 836 -14.31 12.84 -39.04
CA ASN A 836 -13.94 11.44 -39.31
C ASN A 836 -13.11 11.21 -40.59
N GLN A 837 -13.15 12.13 -41.56
CA GLN A 837 -12.33 12.03 -42.79
C GLN A 837 -10.94 12.65 -42.65
N ASN A 838 -10.78 13.68 -41.80
CA ASN A 838 -9.50 14.38 -41.62
C ASN A 838 -8.57 13.74 -40.58
N GLU A 839 -9.12 13.04 -39.57
CA GLU A 839 -8.30 12.32 -38.59
C GLU A 839 -7.75 11.00 -39.17
N ASN A 840 -8.58 10.22 -39.88
CA ASN A 840 -8.18 8.90 -40.41
C ASN A 840 -7.11 8.93 -41.52
N GLN A 841 -6.99 10.05 -42.27
CA GLN A 841 -5.95 10.19 -43.30
C GLN A 841 -4.62 10.71 -42.74
N ASN A 842 -4.64 11.54 -41.70
CA ASN A 842 -3.43 12.13 -41.11
C ASN A 842 -2.73 11.21 -40.09
N GLU A 843 -3.47 10.36 -39.38
CA GLU A 843 -2.87 9.39 -38.44
C GLU A 843 -2.20 8.21 -39.17
N ASN A 844 -2.85 7.66 -40.21
CA ASN A 844 -2.33 6.49 -40.93
C ASN A 844 -1.06 6.76 -41.76
N GLN A 845 -0.83 7.99 -42.21
CA GLN A 845 0.40 8.34 -42.94
C GLN A 845 1.57 8.67 -41.99
N ASN A 846 1.31 9.29 -40.84
CA ASN A 846 2.36 9.68 -39.89
C ASN A 846 2.83 8.52 -38.99
N GLU A 847 1.95 7.55 -38.67
CA GLU A 847 2.37 6.37 -37.89
C GLU A 847 3.22 5.38 -38.71
N ASN A 848 2.89 5.17 -39.99
CA ASN A 848 3.60 4.20 -40.83
C ASN A 848 5.00 4.65 -41.27
N GLN A 849 5.25 5.96 -41.36
CA GLN A 849 6.61 6.48 -41.65
C GLN A 849 7.49 6.53 -40.40
N ASN A 850 6.94 6.87 -39.23
CA ASN A 850 7.72 6.97 -37.99
C ASN A 850 8.04 5.62 -37.33
N LYS A 851 7.20 4.58 -37.48
CA LYS A 851 7.52 3.23 -36.97
C LYS A 851 8.64 2.56 -37.76
N ASN A 852 8.58 2.59 -39.10
CA ASN A 852 9.53 1.87 -39.95
C ASN A 852 10.96 2.46 -39.93
N GLN A 853 11.13 3.76 -39.64
CA GLN A 853 12.46 4.37 -39.50
C GLN A 853 13.07 4.18 -38.11
N ASN A 854 12.28 4.22 -37.03
CA ASN A 854 12.79 4.08 -35.67
C ASN A 854 13.06 2.63 -35.26
N GLU A 855 12.31 1.65 -35.77
CA GLU A 855 12.55 0.23 -35.47
C GLU A 855 13.84 -0.29 -36.14
N ASN A 856 14.09 0.07 -37.41
CA ASN A 856 15.27 -0.39 -38.14
C ASN A 856 16.61 0.22 -37.68
N GLN A 857 16.59 1.41 -37.08
CA GLN A 857 17.81 2.04 -36.52
C GLN A 857 18.11 1.56 -35.10
N ASN A 858 17.10 1.33 -34.26
CA ASN A 858 17.30 0.88 -32.88
C ASN A 858 17.63 -0.61 -32.75
N GLU A 859 17.10 -1.48 -33.61
CA GLU A 859 17.44 -2.92 -33.56
C GLU A 859 18.87 -3.20 -34.00
N ASN A 860 19.39 -2.49 -35.02
CA ASN A 860 20.75 -2.71 -35.52
C ASN A 860 21.85 -2.15 -34.60
N GLN A 861 21.55 -1.10 -33.82
CA GLN A 861 22.51 -0.57 -32.83
C GLN A 861 22.52 -1.38 -31.52
N ASN A 862 21.37 -1.87 -31.05
CA ASN A 862 21.29 -2.64 -29.81
C ASN A 862 21.80 -4.08 -29.93
N LYS A 863 21.68 -4.73 -31.11
CA LYS A 863 22.26 -6.08 -31.31
C LYS A 863 23.79 -6.06 -31.29
N ASN A 864 24.41 -5.12 -31.99
CA ASN A 864 25.87 -5.07 -32.11
C ASN A 864 26.58 -4.60 -30.83
N GLN A 865 25.91 -3.85 -29.94
CA GLN A 865 26.47 -3.46 -28.63
C GLN A 865 26.31 -4.54 -27.56
N ASN A 866 25.20 -5.30 -27.56
CA ASN A 866 24.96 -6.33 -26.54
C ASN A 866 25.73 -7.63 -26.79
N GLU A 867 26.03 -7.98 -28.05
CA GLU A 867 26.87 -9.16 -28.34
C GLU A 867 28.33 -8.93 -27.93
N ASN A 868 28.90 -7.74 -28.21
CA ASN A 868 30.29 -7.43 -27.87
C ASN A 868 30.55 -7.19 -26.36
N GLN A 869 29.53 -6.82 -25.57
CA GLN A 869 29.66 -6.66 -24.12
C GLN A 869 29.50 -7.99 -23.35
N ASN A 870 28.67 -8.91 -23.85
CA ASN A 870 28.43 -10.20 -23.18
C ASN A 870 29.55 -11.22 -23.40
N GLU A 871 30.26 -11.19 -24.53
CA GLU A 871 31.43 -12.06 -24.73
C GLU A 871 32.61 -11.64 -23.83
N ASN A 872 32.87 -10.33 -23.69
CA ASN A 872 34.00 -9.82 -22.90
C ASN A 872 33.80 -9.92 -21.36
N GLN A 873 32.56 -10.01 -20.87
CA GLN A 873 32.28 -10.20 -19.43
C GLN A 873 32.33 -11.67 -18.99
N ASN A 874 32.00 -12.61 -19.89
CA ASN A 874 32.00 -14.04 -19.57
C ASN A 874 33.40 -14.67 -19.58
N GLU A 875 34.35 -14.17 -20.38
CA GLU A 875 35.74 -14.64 -20.34
C GLU A 875 36.47 -14.15 -19.07
N ASN A 876 36.25 -12.90 -18.65
CA ASN A 876 36.95 -12.33 -17.48
C ASN A 876 36.44 -12.82 -16.10
N GLN A 877 35.22 -13.34 -16.00
CA GLN A 877 34.69 -13.92 -14.75
C GLN A 877 35.08 -15.40 -14.56
N ASN A 878 35.34 -16.13 -15.64
CA ASN A 878 35.76 -17.54 -15.55
C ASN A 878 37.24 -17.70 -15.19
N GLU A 879 38.12 -16.78 -15.60
CA GLU A 879 39.54 -16.84 -15.22
C GLU A 879 39.75 -16.48 -13.73
N ASN A 880 39.09 -15.43 -13.22
CA ASN A 880 39.28 -14.96 -11.83
C ASN A 880 38.69 -15.90 -10.75
N SER A 881 37.72 -16.76 -11.11
CA SER A 881 37.10 -17.70 -10.17
C SER A 881 37.94 -18.96 -9.94
N SER A 882 38.85 -19.27 -10.87
CA SER A 882 39.72 -20.44 -10.80
C SER A 882 41.02 -20.19 -10.01
N GLU A 883 41.44 -18.93 -9.87
CA GLU A 883 42.70 -18.55 -9.22
C GLU A 883 42.57 -18.24 -7.71
N ILE A 884 41.35 -18.03 -7.19
CA ILE A 884 41.11 -17.66 -5.78
C ILE A 884 40.80 -18.88 -4.89
N ALA A 885 40.57 -20.07 -5.45
CA ALA A 885 40.25 -21.29 -4.69
C ALA A 885 41.48 -22.11 -4.22
N ILE A 886 42.72 -21.66 -4.49
CA ILE A 886 43.95 -22.41 -4.10
C ILE A 886 44.77 -21.73 -2.98
N ASN A 887 44.52 -20.48 -2.63
CA ASN A 887 45.23 -19.82 -1.52
C ASN A 887 44.26 -19.27 -0.48
N LEU A 888 44.13 -20.00 0.63
CA LEU A 888 44.14 -19.51 2.03
C LEU A 888 43.52 -20.57 2.97
N GLY A 889 44.29 -21.62 3.25
CA GLY A 889 44.22 -22.30 4.55
C GLY A 889 45.16 -21.61 5.53
N ILE A 890 44.71 -21.43 6.79
CA ILE A 890 45.42 -21.18 8.08
C ILE A 890 44.44 -20.37 8.97
N SER A 891 43.77 -20.98 9.96
CA SER A 891 44.26 -21.22 11.34
C SER A 891 44.55 -19.96 12.16
N ASN A 892 43.64 -19.56 13.06
CA ASN A 892 43.84 -19.63 14.53
C ASN A 892 42.86 -18.75 15.35
N LYS A 893 42.35 -19.38 16.42
CA LYS A 893 41.78 -18.88 17.69
C LYS A 893 40.42 -18.19 17.70
#